data_AF-A0A6H5GVF6-F1
#
_entry.id   AF-A0A6H5GVF6-F1
#
_cell.length_a   1.000
_cell.length_b   1.000
_cell.length_c   1.000
_cell.angle_alpha   90.00
_cell.angle_beta   90.00
_cell.angle_gamma   90.00
#
_symmetry.space_group_name_H-M   'P 1'
#
loop_
_entity.id
_entity.type
_entity.pdbx_description
1 polymer ?
#
loop_
_entity_poly.entity_id
_entity_poly.type
_entity_poly.pdbx_seq_one_letter_code
_entity_poly.pdbx_strand_id
1 'polypeptide(L)'
;MATFMNAMTAPDCTFYPFATQNRTDYMNLMSVYMDAVFKPLLRELDFRQEGWRLEHEDVKNQESPIVLKGVVYNEMKGVFSDSRSVFQEAVLNNLLPSHTYGVVSGGHPLDIPNLTYDDFKSFHRKYYHPSNCSIYSYGSFPLADTLAFLDAEYFSKYSPGAGVADNSLVPPEPRWESERRKHVSCRPDPMAPDPEKQSSVAVATLCNDIRSVQETFEMQLLSELLVGGPNSSFYKSLVEPNIGAGYAPMTGYDPSVRDTVFAVGLSAVKPSDFDRVVDIYHSTLKKVLDEGFEEDNINGILHNIELGVKNQRARFGLDLLFNLYPLINHNVDIADALQVNGKIARLKENLSSNKTYLQDLVKRNLIDTSHRLTITMSPEDTYNEQITKKEAKILSQKLDSMSPDMRKDIYSFGLKLRQDQEAKQNVDVLPTLKISDISKDVKPTLLNTIKLKKVPIQLCSVPTNGVTYVRGVINTSMLAPESRKFLSLFSSLLTKMGTDKYDFKEFDKKVQLKTGGLSVSSHIAGNIFDSNLYEDAIVFSSICLNRNVKDMMSLWEQIFTEVNFKDERRFETLVKMMADDAIQNIAPSGHHYAMAKAASFTSDRNARKEEHGGLCYVETMKQLSSTSSSDLAGVLEELRTIGKTILNKKYMRVAVNSDSEDALGDVGTFLSAIDGECVAGLEKSVEKSSDRTGGTFSYEMPFQVSYVGRSLPTVPYVHNDHAALRVAAKLLSSKYLLPTVREKGGAYGAGATLGSAGTFTFYSYRDPQPANTLDTFTSCRDWLATGSAFGDQDVEEAKLGVFQAIDAPVSPGDVGMRNFFYGISDVALQKHRRQVMRVTKQDVQRVASLLESPIIGTCTIGPKVK
;
A
#
# COMPACT_ATOMS: atom_id res chain seq x y z
N MET A 1 -9.40 7.80 19.94
CA MET A 1 -8.98 6.48 19.43
C MET A 1 -7.92 6.71 18.40
N ALA A 2 -6.90 5.86 18.43
CA ALA A 2 -5.77 5.94 17.55
C ALA A 2 -6.21 5.95 16.08
N THR A 3 -5.82 6.95 15.33
CA THR A 3 -6.01 6.98 13.88
C THR A 3 -4.89 6.21 13.16
N PHE A 4 -3.78 5.96 13.86
CA PHE A 4 -2.65 5.17 13.39
C PHE A 4 -1.83 4.66 14.58
N MET A 5 -1.33 3.44 14.49
CA MET A 5 -0.37 2.84 15.41
C MET A 5 0.48 1.87 14.62
N ASN A 6 1.79 2.06 14.59
CA ASN A 6 2.69 1.10 13.96
C ASN A 6 4.13 1.24 14.51
N ALA A 7 5.02 0.34 14.09
CA ALA A 7 6.47 0.45 14.21
C ALA A 7 7.10 0.01 12.87
N MET A 8 8.18 0.67 12.45
CA MET A 8 8.84 0.41 11.16
C MET A 8 10.34 0.48 11.32
N THR A 9 11.04 -0.38 10.58
CA THR A 9 12.50 -0.45 10.51
C THR A 9 12.96 -0.04 9.12
N ALA A 10 13.72 1.04 9.04
CA ALA A 10 14.43 1.48 7.85
C ALA A 10 15.87 0.91 7.86
N PRO A 11 16.69 1.12 6.80
CA PRO A 11 18.04 0.56 6.74
C PRO A 11 18.99 0.95 7.89
N ASP A 12 18.75 2.08 8.55
CA ASP A 12 19.65 2.66 9.57
C ASP A 12 18.91 3.31 10.76
N CYS A 13 17.59 3.18 10.85
CA CYS A 13 16.81 3.66 11.98
C CYS A 13 15.52 2.86 12.20
N THR A 14 14.92 3.01 13.38
CA THR A 14 13.61 2.46 13.71
C THR A 14 12.73 3.58 14.26
N PHE A 15 11.50 3.69 13.77
CA PHE A 15 10.56 4.71 14.24
C PHE A 15 9.22 4.10 14.64
N TYR A 16 8.62 4.69 15.69
CA TYR A 16 7.43 4.17 16.39
C TYR A 16 6.31 5.22 16.41
N PRO A 17 5.62 5.48 15.29
CA PRO A 17 4.56 6.48 15.24
C PRO A 17 3.23 5.95 15.75
N PHE A 18 2.53 6.82 16.46
CA PHE A 18 1.10 6.74 16.67
C PHE A 18 0.45 8.10 16.40
N ALA A 19 -0.85 8.11 16.11
CA ALA A 19 -1.65 9.32 15.97
C ALA A 19 -3.04 9.10 16.55
N THR A 20 -3.65 10.11 17.14
CA THR A 20 -5.00 10.07 17.69
C THR A 20 -5.62 11.46 17.77
N GLN A 21 -6.94 11.53 17.70
CA GLN A 21 -7.70 12.78 17.89
C GLN A 21 -8.18 13.00 19.34
N ASN A 22 -7.92 12.05 20.24
CA ASN A 22 -8.33 12.12 21.64
C ASN A 22 -7.10 12.36 22.54
N ARG A 23 -7.14 13.38 23.40
CA ARG A 23 -6.00 13.77 24.23
C ARG A 23 -5.65 12.74 25.31
N THR A 24 -6.65 12.12 25.94
CA THR A 24 -6.41 11.04 26.92
C THR A 24 -5.74 9.86 26.25
N ASP A 25 -6.23 9.48 25.08
CA ASP A 25 -5.66 8.42 24.24
C ASP A 25 -4.22 8.72 23.82
N TYR A 26 -3.91 9.99 23.53
CA TYR A 26 -2.55 10.42 23.18
C TYR A 26 -1.58 10.18 24.34
N MET A 27 -1.97 10.54 25.57
CA MET A 27 -1.16 10.28 26.75
C MET A 27 -1.03 8.78 27.05
N ASN A 28 -2.12 8.02 26.89
CA ASN A 28 -2.11 6.56 27.06
C ASN A 28 -1.13 5.90 26.08
N LEU A 29 -1.24 6.22 24.79
CA LEU A 29 -0.37 5.67 23.74
C LEU A 29 1.07 6.11 23.93
N MET A 30 1.31 7.39 24.26
CA MET A 30 2.66 7.89 24.56
C MET A 30 3.29 7.10 25.70
N SER A 31 2.55 6.88 26.79
CA SER A 31 3.07 6.11 27.92
C SER A 31 3.44 4.69 27.52
N VAL A 32 2.60 3.99 26.76
CA VAL A 32 2.87 2.62 26.31
C VAL A 32 4.05 2.57 25.35
N TYR A 33 4.10 3.47 24.36
CA TYR A 33 5.17 3.51 23.36
C TYR A 33 6.52 3.85 23.99
N MET A 34 6.56 4.83 24.90
CA MET A 34 7.79 5.23 25.58
C MET A 34 8.32 4.10 26.47
N ASP A 35 7.45 3.39 27.20
CA ASP A 35 7.87 2.26 28.02
C ASP A 35 8.36 1.08 27.16
N ALA A 36 7.67 0.78 26.06
CA ALA A 36 8.08 -0.25 25.11
C ALA A 36 9.45 0.06 24.46
N VAL A 37 9.77 1.32 24.19
CA VAL A 37 11.06 1.73 23.60
C VAL A 37 12.18 1.70 24.64
N PHE A 38 11.97 2.31 25.82
CA PHE A 38 13.05 2.58 26.77
C PHE A 38 13.21 1.55 27.89
N LYS A 39 12.13 0.85 28.25
CA LYS A 39 12.11 -0.17 29.31
C LYS A 39 11.42 -1.48 28.87
N PRO A 40 11.70 -2.01 27.66
CA PRO A 40 11.12 -3.27 27.26
C PRO A 40 11.60 -4.41 28.17
N LEU A 41 10.73 -5.39 28.41
CA LEU A 41 11.09 -6.61 29.16
C LEU A 41 12.13 -7.46 28.41
N LEU A 42 12.09 -7.44 27.07
CA LEU A 42 12.94 -8.24 26.18
C LEU A 42 13.04 -9.70 26.63
N ARG A 43 11.92 -10.37 26.96
CA ARG A 43 11.97 -11.75 27.47
C ARG A 43 12.49 -12.69 26.37
N GLU A 44 13.21 -13.75 26.76
CA GLU A 44 13.71 -14.73 25.78
C GLU A 44 12.56 -15.43 25.02
N LEU A 45 11.42 -15.65 25.69
CA LEU A 45 10.21 -16.20 25.06
C LEU A 45 9.69 -15.28 23.94
N ASP A 46 9.64 -13.96 24.18
CA ASP A 46 9.19 -12.96 23.20
C ASP A 46 10.15 -12.91 22.00
N PHE A 47 11.47 -12.88 22.27
CA PHE A 47 12.49 -12.92 21.22
C PHE A 47 12.34 -14.14 20.31
N ARG A 48 12.11 -15.32 20.89
CA ARG A 48 11.95 -16.58 20.13
C ARG A 48 10.60 -16.69 19.42
N GLN A 49 9.56 -16.03 19.92
CA GLN A 49 8.29 -15.91 19.23
C GLN A 49 8.41 -15.01 18.00
N GLU A 50 8.85 -13.76 18.22
CA GLU A 50 8.86 -12.72 17.19
C GLU A 50 10.04 -12.88 16.21
N GLY A 51 11.24 -13.20 16.68
CA GLY A 51 12.44 -13.35 15.85
C GLY A 51 12.50 -14.71 15.16
N TRP A 52 13.12 -15.68 15.84
CA TRP A 52 13.22 -17.06 15.37
C TRP A 52 13.44 -18.06 16.51
N ARG A 53 13.09 -19.32 16.27
CA ARG A 53 13.34 -20.45 17.18
C ARG A 53 13.37 -21.78 16.45
N LEU A 54 13.92 -22.78 17.11
CA LEU A 54 13.69 -24.19 16.79
C LEU A 54 12.48 -24.68 17.58
N GLU A 55 11.59 -25.41 16.91
CA GLU A 55 10.40 -25.97 17.53
C GLU A 55 10.05 -27.30 16.86
N HIS A 56 9.54 -28.25 17.65
CA HIS A 56 8.91 -29.44 17.10
C HIS A 56 7.69 -29.05 16.25
N GLU A 57 7.56 -29.65 15.07
CA GLU A 57 6.43 -29.40 14.15
C GLU A 57 5.09 -29.57 14.87
N ASP A 58 4.97 -30.67 15.64
CA ASP A 58 3.98 -30.81 16.70
C ASP A 58 4.65 -30.66 18.07
N VAL A 59 4.44 -29.51 18.70
CA VAL A 59 4.96 -29.19 20.06
C VAL A 59 4.49 -30.19 21.13
N LYS A 60 3.43 -30.97 20.90
CA LYS A 60 3.01 -32.03 21.83
C LYS A 60 3.75 -33.35 21.60
N ASN A 61 4.42 -33.52 20.46
CA ASN A 61 5.12 -34.72 20.06
C ASN A 61 6.63 -34.48 19.91
N GLN A 62 7.41 -34.98 20.88
CA GLN A 62 8.88 -34.88 20.89
C GLN A 62 9.55 -35.66 19.75
N GLU A 63 8.85 -36.61 19.12
CA GLU A 63 9.36 -37.37 17.97
C GLU A 63 9.12 -36.65 16.64
N SER A 64 8.30 -35.59 16.63
CA SER A 64 8.05 -34.83 15.41
C SER A 64 9.31 -34.06 14.96
N PRO A 65 9.47 -33.82 13.65
CA PRO A 65 10.62 -33.08 13.12
C PRO A 65 10.78 -31.71 13.77
N ILE A 66 12.02 -31.29 14.00
CA ILE A 66 12.32 -29.93 14.47
C ILE A 66 12.43 -29.00 13.27
N VAL A 67 11.74 -27.86 13.31
CA VAL A 67 11.69 -26.86 12.24
C VAL A 67 12.06 -25.46 12.76
N LEU A 68 12.39 -24.55 11.84
CA LEU A 68 12.54 -23.12 12.14
C LEU A 68 11.16 -22.44 12.13
N LYS A 69 10.88 -21.64 13.16
CA LYS A 69 9.67 -20.79 13.25
C LYS A 69 10.04 -19.40 13.75
N GLY A 70 9.22 -18.40 13.43
CA GLY A 70 9.36 -17.02 13.93
C GLY A 70 8.55 -16.05 13.08
N VAL A 71 8.02 -14.98 13.69
CA VAL A 71 7.18 -13.99 12.99
C VAL A 71 8.01 -13.26 11.93
N VAL A 72 9.13 -12.63 12.32
CA VAL A 72 10.04 -11.90 11.42
C VAL A 72 10.69 -12.86 10.42
N TYR A 73 11.06 -14.07 10.86
CA TYR A 73 11.58 -15.09 9.96
C TYR A 73 10.62 -15.39 8.79
N ASN A 74 9.34 -15.63 9.07
CA ASN A 74 8.33 -15.87 8.03
C ASN A 74 7.94 -14.61 7.26
N GLU A 75 7.94 -13.45 7.91
CA GLU A 75 7.75 -12.15 7.28
C GLU A 75 8.78 -11.96 6.15
N MET A 76 10.06 -12.14 6.46
CA MET A 76 11.15 -11.93 5.52
C MET A 76 11.21 -13.01 4.45
N LYS A 77 10.83 -14.27 4.73
CA LYS A 77 10.58 -15.28 3.68
C LYS A 77 9.48 -14.84 2.70
N GLY A 78 8.46 -14.15 3.20
CA GLY A 78 7.42 -13.53 2.38
C GLY A 78 7.94 -12.33 1.56
N VAL A 79 8.77 -11.45 2.14
CA VAL A 79 9.41 -10.34 1.42
C VAL A 79 10.27 -10.86 0.28
N PHE A 80 11.20 -11.77 0.56
CA PHE A 80 12.10 -12.36 -0.45
C PHE A 80 11.40 -13.35 -1.40
N SER A 81 10.10 -13.60 -1.23
CA SER A 81 9.31 -14.28 -2.24
C SER A 81 8.94 -13.38 -3.43
N ASP A 82 9.04 -12.05 -3.27
CA ASP A 82 8.91 -11.04 -4.33
C ASP A 82 10.29 -10.74 -4.93
N SER A 83 10.48 -11.06 -6.21
CA SER A 83 11.74 -10.82 -6.93
C SER A 83 12.11 -9.33 -6.98
N ARG A 84 11.16 -8.40 -6.88
CA ARG A 84 11.45 -6.96 -6.81
C ARG A 84 12.16 -6.61 -5.52
N SER A 85 11.76 -7.20 -4.40
CA SER A 85 12.43 -7.00 -3.10
C SER A 85 13.86 -7.53 -3.14
N VAL A 86 14.09 -8.70 -3.76
CA VAL A 86 15.43 -9.25 -4.00
C VAL A 86 16.29 -8.25 -4.79
N PHE A 87 15.74 -7.67 -5.86
CA PHE A 87 16.44 -6.70 -6.70
C PHE A 87 16.74 -5.39 -5.95
N GLN A 88 15.77 -4.85 -5.22
CA GLN A 88 15.90 -3.60 -4.44
C GLN A 88 17.01 -3.71 -3.39
N GLU A 89 16.99 -4.77 -2.57
CA GLU A 89 18.04 -5.03 -1.58
C GLU A 89 19.40 -5.20 -2.26
N ALA A 90 19.46 -5.93 -3.37
CA ALA A 90 20.71 -6.14 -4.09
C ALA A 90 21.28 -4.82 -4.67
N VAL A 91 20.44 -3.89 -5.15
CA VAL A 91 20.87 -2.55 -5.59
C VAL A 91 21.53 -1.82 -4.42
N LEU A 92 20.83 -1.69 -3.29
CA LEU A 92 21.30 -0.93 -2.14
C LEU A 92 22.58 -1.54 -1.55
N ASN A 93 22.58 -2.85 -1.27
CA ASN A 93 23.70 -3.53 -0.62
C ASN A 93 24.98 -3.52 -1.46
N ASN A 94 24.87 -3.52 -2.79
CA ASN A 94 26.04 -3.51 -3.67
C ASN A 94 26.49 -2.09 -4.06
N LEU A 95 25.60 -1.09 -4.00
CA LEU A 95 25.96 0.31 -4.27
C LEU A 95 26.60 1.00 -3.05
N LEU A 96 26.11 0.68 -1.84
CA LEU A 96 26.59 1.24 -0.56
C LEU A 96 27.14 0.14 0.39
N PRO A 97 28.17 -0.62 -0.03
CA PRO A 97 28.60 -1.82 0.69
C PRO A 97 29.42 -1.58 1.97
N SER A 98 29.88 -0.36 2.23
CA SER A 98 30.94 -0.14 3.23
C SER A 98 30.45 -0.12 4.69
N HIS A 99 29.14 0.00 4.93
CA HIS A 99 28.55 0.09 6.27
C HIS A 99 27.14 -0.55 6.33
N THR A 100 26.22 -0.01 7.14
CA THR A 100 24.88 -0.54 7.42
C THR A 100 23.98 -0.72 6.19
N TYR A 101 24.19 0.04 5.11
CA TYR A 101 23.41 -0.13 3.87
C TYR A 101 23.87 -1.34 3.05
N GLY A 102 25.03 -1.93 3.37
CA GLY A 102 25.56 -3.15 2.77
C GLY A 102 24.89 -4.44 3.27
N VAL A 103 23.95 -4.35 4.23
CA VAL A 103 23.25 -5.49 4.83
C VAL A 103 21.73 -5.35 4.76
N VAL A 104 21.01 -6.45 4.97
CA VAL A 104 19.54 -6.47 4.99
C VAL A 104 19.04 -6.18 6.40
N SER A 105 18.61 -4.94 6.65
CA SER A 105 18.16 -4.47 7.97
C SER A 105 16.94 -5.23 8.52
N GLY A 106 16.01 -5.62 7.64
CA GLY A 106 14.86 -6.47 8.00
C GLY A 106 15.24 -7.91 8.40
N GLY A 107 16.46 -8.33 8.09
CA GLY A 107 16.98 -9.68 8.33
C GLY A 107 16.81 -10.58 7.11
N HIS A 108 17.92 -10.99 6.52
CA HIS A 108 17.87 -12.00 5.47
C HIS A 108 17.54 -13.37 6.09
N PRO A 109 16.58 -14.16 5.53
CA PRO A 109 16.11 -15.40 6.17
C PRO A 109 17.20 -16.44 6.47
N LEU A 110 18.29 -16.47 5.71
CA LEU A 110 19.41 -17.38 5.97
C LEU A 110 20.32 -16.91 7.12
N ASP A 111 20.22 -15.64 7.50
CA ASP A 111 21.06 -15.02 8.54
C ASP A 111 20.31 -14.80 9.85
N ILE A 112 18.98 -14.64 9.81
CA ILE A 112 18.12 -14.52 10.99
C ILE A 112 18.42 -15.63 12.02
N PRO A 113 18.56 -16.92 11.64
CA PRO A 113 18.88 -17.98 12.60
C PRO A 113 20.23 -17.84 13.30
N ASN A 114 21.09 -16.90 12.91
CA ASN A 114 22.37 -16.66 13.58
C ASN A 114 22.26 -15.62 14.70
N LEU A 115 21.17 -14.85 14.77
CA LEU A 115 20.96 -13.85 15.82
C LEU A 115 20.77 -14.54 17.18
N THR A 116 21.59 -14.17 18.16
CA THR A 116 21.45 -14.66 19.54
C THR A 116 20.64 -13.69 20.40
N TYR A 117 20.08 -14.21 21.50
CA TYR A 117 19.33 -13.40 22.47
C TYR A 117 20.21 -12.33 23.15
N ASP A 118 21.50 -12.63 23.37
CA ASP A 118 22.43 -11.68 23.96
C ASP A 118 22.84 -10.58 22.98
N ASP A 119 23.00 -10.90 21.69
CA ASP A 119 23.21 -9.89 20.64
C ASP A 119 22.01 -8.95 20.53
N PHE A 120 20.79 -9.51 20.54
CA PHE A 120 19.55 -8.74 20.53
C PHE A 120 19.46 -7.75 21.70
N LYS A 121 19.68 -8.19 22.94
CA LYS A 121 19.71 -7.30 24.12
C LYS A 121 20.84 -6.29 24.05
N SER A 122 21.99 -6.67 23.51
CA SER A 122 23.15 -5.77 23.40
C SER A 122 22.92 -4.70 22.36
N PHE A 123 22.24 -5.02 21.25
CA PHE A 123 21.80 -4.05 20.26
C PHE A 123 20.84 -3.03 20.88
N HIS A 124 19.80 -3.47 21.60
CA HIS A 124 18.88 -2.55 22.30
C HIS A 124 19.62 -1.63 23.26
N ARG A 125 20.45 -2.19 24.16
CA ARG A 125 21.24 -1.40 25.12
C ARG A 125 22.15 -0.37 24.46
N LYS A 126 22.71 -0.69 23.28
CA LYS A 126 23.60 0.20 22.54
C LYS A 126 22.85 1.35 21.87
N TYR A 127 21.69 1.08 21.26
CA TYR A 127 21.04 2.02 20.35
C TYR A 127 19.78 2.72 20.93
N TYR A 128 19.12 2.16 21.95
CA TYR A 128 17.85 2.67 22.50
C TYR A 128 18.04 3.58 23.74
N HIS A 129 19.17 4.29 23.80
CA HIS A 129 19.40 5.30 24.82
C HIS A 129 18.73 6.64 24.42
N PRO A 130 18.15 7.43 25.34
CA PRO A 130 17.54 8.71 25.00
C PRO A 130 18.47 9.71 24.27
N SER A 131 19.77 9.67 24.55
CA SER A 131 20.75 10.50 23.83
C SER A 131 20.92 10.14 22.34
N ASN A 132 20.38 9.01 21.89
CA ASN A 132 20.37 8.56 20.49
C ASN A 132 18.95 8.59 19.88
N CYS A 133 17.99 9.26 20.52
CA CYS A 133 16.60 9.29 20.05
C CYS A 133 16.21 10.69 19.56
N SER A 134 15.23 10.73 18.65
CA SER A 134 14.53 11.95 18.27
C SER A 134 13.05 11.77 18.57
N ILE A 135 12.45 12.73 19.29
CA ILE A 135 11.01 12.75 19.55
C ILE A 135 10.33 13.71 18.59
N TYR A 136 9.38 13.20 17.82
CA TYR A 136 8.53 13.96 16.91
C TYR A 136 7.11 14.07 17.47
N SER A 137 6.54 15.27 17.48
CA SER A 137 5.12 15.48 17.76
C SER A 137 4.53 16.49 16.79
N TYR A 138 3.27 16.28 16.41
CA TYR A 138 2.53 17.14 15.51
C TYR A 138 1.07 17.22 15.96
N GLY A 139 0.51 18.42 15.93
CA GLY A 139 -0.90 18.66 16.19
C GLY A 139 -1.15 19.87 17.08
N SER A 140 -2.36 19.98 17.59
CA SER A 140 -2.82 21.11 18.41
C SER A 140 -2.78 20.86 19.92
N PHE A 141 -2.36 19.67 20.36
CA PHE A 141 -2.21 19.41 21.79
C PHE A 141 -1.04 20.21 22.38
N PRO A 142 -1.12 20.68 23.64
CA PRO A 142 -0.05 21.48 24.23
C PRO A 142 1.26 20.70 24.33
N LEU A 143 2.32 21.22 23.70
CA LEU A 143 3.65 20.60 23.71
C LEU A 143 4.23 20.47 25.13
N ALA A 144 3.94 21.44 26.01
CA ALA A 144 4.44 21.45 27.38
C ALA A 144 4.07 20.18 28.17
N ASP A 145 2.88 19.61 27.94
CA ASP A 145 2.44 18.39 28.62
C ASP A 145 3.27 17.18 28.18
N THR A 146 3.52 17.07 26.87
CA THR A 146 4.40 16.03 26.30
C THR A 146 5.81 16.16 26.88
N LEU A 147 6.40 17.35 26.88
CA LEU A 147 7.75 17.57 27.40
C LEU A 147 7.83 17.26 28.91
N ALA A 148 6.85 17.69 29.69
CA ALA A 148 6.80 17.42 31.12
C ALA A 148 6.72 15.91 31.42
N PHE A 149 5.90 15.17 30.66
CA PHE A 149 5.81 13.72 30.79
C PHE A 149 7.14 13.02 30.43
N LEU A 150 7.73 13.38 29.28
CA LEU A 150 8.98 12.79 28.82
C LEU A 150 10.13 13.00 29.81
N ASP A 151 10.25 14.22 30.34
CA ASP A 151 11.26 14.55 31.33
C ASP A 151 11.04 13.80 32.64
N ALA A 152 9.84 13.88 33.21
CA ALA A 152 9.50 13.26 34.50
C ALA A 152 9.63 11.73 34.46
N GLU A 153 9.22 11.08 33.36
CA GLU A 153 9.15 9.62 33.30
C GLU A 153 10.39 8.93 32.72
N TYR A 154 11.14 9.63 31.87
CA TYR A 154 12.26 9.07 31.13
C TYR A 154 13.50 9.95 31.21
N PHE A 155 13.55 11.12 30.56
CA PHE A 155 14.83 11.81 30.30
C PHE A 155 15.60 12.21 31.56
N SER A 156 14.92 12.67 32.62
CA SER A 156 15.57 12.96 33.91
C SER A 156 16.14 11.73 34.63
N LYS A 157 15.71 10.52 34.26
CA LYS A 157 16.13 9.24 34.85
C LYS A 157 17.35 8.63 34.16
N TYR A 158 17.79 9.17 33.01
CA TYR A 158 18.98 8.70 32.30
C TYR A 158 20.13 9.69 32.49
N SER A 159 21.33 9.16 32.77
CA SER A 159 22.55 9.96 32.69
C SER A 159 22.84 10.32 31.22
N PRO A 160 23.35 11.54 30.92
CA PRO A 160 23.79 11.87 29.57
C PRO A 160 24.80 10.83 29.06
N GLY A 161 24.47 10.18 27.93
CA GLY A 161 25.31 9.15 27.33
C GLY A 161 26.43 9.77 26.50
N ALA A 162 27.56 10.09 27.12
CA ALA A 162 28.73 10.60 26.40
C ALA A 162 29.14 9.60 25.29
N GLY A 163 29.20 10.08 24.04
CA GLY A 163 29.56 9.26 22.86
C GLY A 163 28.50 8.26 22.39
N VAL A 164 27.31 8.23 23.01
CA VAL A 164 26.26 7.28 22.61
C VAL A 164 25.68 7.62 21.23
N ALA A 165 25.49 8.91 20.94
CA ALA A 165 25.05 9.37 19.63
C ALA A 165 26.09 9.10 18.52
N ASP A 166 27.38 9.02 18.85
CA ASP A 166 28.43 8.76 17.86
C ASP A 166 28.37 7.32 17.33
N ASN A 167 27.80 6.39 18.12
CA ASN A 167 27.69 4.97 17.75
C ASN A 167 26.69 4.69 16.62
N SER A 168 25.79 5.61 16.33
CA SER A 168 24.74 5.49 15.31
C SER A 168 25.03 6.32 14.05
N LEU A 169 26.10 7.12 14.05
CA LEU A 169 26.47 7.91 12.88
C LEU A 169 26.83 7.00 11.71
N VAL A 170 26.09 7.12 10.62
CA VAL A 170 26.41 6.45 9.36
C VAL A 170 27.46 7.29 8.64
N PRO A 171 28.68 6.79 8.35
CA PRO A 171 29.70 7.54 7.61
C PRO A 171 29.30 7.74 6.14
N PRO A 172 29.92 8.69 5.41
CA PRO A 172 29.72 8.78 3.98
C PRO A 172 30.37 7.57 3.28
N GLU A 173 29.75 7.09 2.21
CA GLU A 173 30.25 5.96 1.42
C GLU A 173 31.53 6.37 0.66
N PRO A 174 32.62 5.59 0.75
CA PRO A 174 33.83 5.80 -0.03
C PRO A 174 33.57 5.73 -1.54
N ARG A 175 33.96 6.78 -2.27
CA ARG A 175 33.74 6.88 -3.72
C ARG A 175 34.61 5.89 -4.48
N TRP A 176 34.01 5.17 -5.43
CA TRP A 176 34.73 4.21 -6.28
C TRP A 176 35.55 4.92 -7.36
N GLU A 177 36.66 4.32 -7.76
CA GLU A 177 37.50 4.79 -8.88
C GLU A 177 36.96 4.37 -10.26
N SER A 178 36.12 3.32 -10.29
CA SER A 178 35.55 2.77 -11.52
C SER A 178 34.19 2.15 -11.28
N GLU A 179 33.40 2.06 -12.35
CA GLU A 179 32.08 1.44 -12.34
C GLU A 179 32.18 -0.05 -12.03
N ARG A 180 31.15 -0.58 -11.37
CA ARG A 180 31.07 -1.99 -11.01
C ARG A 180 29.87 -2.65 -11.68
N ARG A 181 29.97 -3.96 -11.88
CA ARG A 181 28.87 -4.79 -12.38
C ARG A 181 28.59 -5.94 -11.41
N LYS A 182 27.32 -6.23 -11.20
CA LYS A 182 26.88 -7.37 -10.38
C LYS A 182 25.74 -8.11 -11.06
N HIS A 183 25.81 -9.44 -11.02
CA HIS A 183 24.70 -10.32 -11.36
C HIS A 183 24.16 -10.98 -10.08
N VAL A 184 22.84 -11.07 -9.97
CA VAL A 184 22.14 -11.82 -8.92
C VAL A 184 21.08 -12.72 -9.55
N SER A 185 20.65 -13.73 -8.81
CA SER A 185 19.66 -14.70 -9.29
C SER A 185 18.33 -14.50 -8.57
N CYS A 186 17.23 -14.77 -9.26
CA CYS A 186 15.90 -14.79 -8.68
C CYS A 186 15.17 -16.10 -9.03
N ARG A 187 13.95 -16.21 -8.53
CA ARG A 187 13.06 -17.32 -8.86
C ARG A 187 12.41 -17.11 -10.23
N PRO A 188 12.21 -18.18 -11.01
CA PRO A 188 11.35 -18.12 -12.18
C PRO A 188 9.93 -17.74 -11.80
N ASP A 189 9.32 -16.88 -12.61
CA ASP A 189 7.92 -16.50 -12.47
C ASP A 189 7.07 -17.34 -13.43
N PRO A 190 6.23 -18.27 -12.93
CA PRO A 190 5.35 -19.07 -13.79
C PRO A 190 4.24 -18.22 -14.45
N MET A 191 4.05 -16.99 -13.96
CA MET A 191 3.09 -16.04 -14.49
C MET A 191 3.67 -15.07 -15.52
N ALA A 192 4.98 -15.11 -15.78
CA ALA A 192 5.62 -14.30 -16.81
C ALA A 192 4.92 -14.47 -18.18
N PRO A 193 4.50 -13.39 -18.84
CA PRO A 193 3.88 -13.47 -20.17
C PRO A 193 4.81 -14.04 -21.24
N ASP A 194 6.09 -13.70 -21.18
CA ASP A 194 7.15 -14.21 -22.05
C ASP A 194 8.22 -14.89 -21.19
N PRO A 195 8.34 -16.23 -21.24
CA PRO A 195 9.31 -16.97 -20.43
C PRO A 195 10.77 -16.57 -20.65
N GLU A 196 11.13 -16.02 -21.81
CA GLU A 196 12.49 -15.54 -22.10
C GLU A 196 12.78 -14.15 -21.54
N LYS A 197 11.74 -13.42 -21.11
CA LYS A 197 11.78 -12.04 -20.65
C LYS A 197 11.39 -11.90 -19.18
N GLN A 198 12.23 -12.46 -18.32
CA GLN A 198 12.02 -12.44 -16.87
C GLN A 198 13.14 -11.72 -16.11
N SER A 199 14.16 -11.24 -16.83
CA SER A 199 15.30 -10.59 -16.22
C SER A 199 15.04 -9.11 -15.96
N SER A 200 15.81 -8.55 -15.03
CA SER A 200 15.83 -7.11 -14.73
C SER A 200 17.25 -6.57 -14.83
N VAL A 201 17.39 -5.33 -15.26
CA VAL A 201 18.67 -4.61 -15.33
C VAL A 201 18.47 -3.17 -14.90
N ALA A 202 19.39 -2.63 -14.11
CA ALA A 202 19.40 -1.21 -13.77
C ALA A 202 20.82 -0.68 -13.66
N VAL A 203 20.99 0.60 -13.98
CA VAL A 203 22.19 1.37 -13.66
C VAL A 203 21.85 2.25 -12.47
N ALA A 204 22.48 1.97 -11.33
CA ALA A 204 22.34 2.72 -10.08
C ALA A 204 23.58 3.58 -9.85
N THR A 205 23.37 4.84 -9.51
CA THR A 205 24.42 5.85 -9.33
C THR A 205 24.29 6.46 -7.94
N LEU A 206 25.41 6.55 -7.22
CA LEU A 206 25.47 7.27 -5.96
C LEU A 206 25.51 8.78 -6.25
N CYS A 207 24.60 9.55 -5.66
CA CYS A 207 24.44 10.99 -5.86
C CYS A 207 25.00 11.81 -4.67
N ASN A 208 24.25 12.83 -4.23
CA ASN A 208 24.63 13.77 -3.18
C ASN A 208 24.40 13.20 -1.77
N ASP A 209 25.11 13.75 -0.78
CA ASP A 209 24.78 13.56 0.63
C ASP A 209 23.43 14.25 0.90
N ILE A 210 22.51 13.56 1.58
CA ILE A 210 21.14 14.01 1.85
C ILE A 210 21.10 15.32 2.63
N ARG A 211 22.18 15.63 3.37
CA ARG A 211 22.33 16.89 4.13
C ARG A 211 22.43 18.11 3.22
N SER A 212 22.72 17.93 1.92
CA SER A 212 22.60 18.99 0.91
C SER A 212 21.14 19.22 0.53
N VAL A 213 20.34 19.76 1.45
CA VAL A 213 18.86 19.86 1.36
C VAL A 213 18.37 20.48 0.04
N GLN A 214 19.02 21.55 -0.43
CA GLN A 214 18.66 22.19 -1.70
C GLN A 214 18.91 21.25 -2.89
N GLU A 215 20.09 20.61 -2.93
CA GLU A 215 20.45 19.69 -4.02
C GLU A 215 19.57 18.44 -4.02
N THR A 216 19.23 17.89 -2.84
CA THR A 216 18.27 16.77 -2.71
C THR A 216 16.91 17.14 -3.32
N PHE A 217 16.39 18.33 -3.05
CA PHE A 217 15.14 18.82 -3.64
C PHE A 217 15.23 18.95 -5.18
N GLU A 218 16.36 19.46 -5.67
CA GLU A 218 16.60 19.62 -7.11
C GLU A 218 16.76 18.27 -7.81
N MET A 219 17.39 17.29 -7.15
CA MET A 219 17.52 15.91 -7.65
C MET A 219 16.17 15.17 -7.68
N GLN A 220 15.28 15.41 -6.72
CA GLN A 220 13.90 14.91 -6.78
C GLN A 220 13.15 15.45 -8.00
N LEU A 221 13.25 16.76 -8.27
CA LEU A 221 12.66 17.36 -9.45
C LEU A 221 13.30 16.84 -10.75
N LEU A 222 14.63 16.71 -10.75
CA LEU A 222 15.36 16.15 -11.89
C LEU A 222 14.96 14.70 -12.17
N SER A 223 14.73 13.90 -11.12
CA SER A 223 14.23 12.53 -11.27
C SER A 223 12.90 12.50 -12.01
N GLU A 224 11.94 13.37 -11.66
CA GLU A 224 10.67 13.47 -12.38
C GLU A 224 10.86 13.85 -13.86
N LEU A 225 11.82 14.72 -14.19
CA LEU A 225 12.15 15.04 -15.59
C LEU A 225 12.77 13.86 -16.34
N LEU A 226 13.55 13.03 -15.63
CA LEU A 226 14.29 11.91 -16.21
C LEU A 226 13.43 10.65 -16.38
N VAL A 227 12.53 10.34 -15.43
CA VAL A 227 11.73 9.10 -15.43
C VAL A 227 10.21 9.29 -15.27
N GLY A 228 9.75 10.49 -14.91
CA GLY A 228 8.34 10.78 -14.60
C GLY A 228 7.46 10.89 -15.84
N GLY A 229 6.65 9.86 -16.11
CA GLY A 229 5.63 9.88 -17.16
C GLY A 229 6.16 9.83 -18.59
N PRO A 230 5.26 9.86 -19.60
CA PRO A 230 5.59 9.63 -21.01
C PRO A 230 6.46 10.72 -21.65
N ASN A 231 6.56 11.88 -21.00
CA ASN A 231 7.35 13.02 -21.49
C ASN A 231 8.81 12.99 -21.01
N SER A 232 9.15 12.13 -20.04
CA SER A 232 10.49 12.03 -19.46
C SER A 232 11.50 11.36 -20.40
N SER A 233 12.78 11.71 -20.20
CA SER A 233 13.87 11.30 -21.10
C SER A 233 14.05 9.77 -21.18
N PHE A 234 14.08 9.09 -20.04
CA PHE A 234 14.24 7.64 -19.99
C PHE A 234 12.96 6.90 -20.37
N TYR A 235 11.77 7.49 -20.22
CA TYR A 235 10.55 6.82 -20.67
C TYR A 235 10.58 6.65 -22.19
N LYS A 236 10.92 7.73 -22.89
CA LYS A 236 11.04 7.77 -24.36
C LYS A 236 12.10 6.80 -24.88
N SER A 237 13.21 6.60 -24.17
CA SER A 237 14.33 5.78 -24.64
C SER A 237 14.30 4.33 -24.16
N LEU A 238 13.71 4.03 -22.99
CA LEU A 238 13.67 2.68 -22.41
C LEU A 238 12.29 2.01 -22.52
N VAL A 239 11.22 2.73 -22.17
CA VAL A 239 9.87 2.14 -22.03
C VAL A 239 9.11 2.14 -23.36
N GLU A 240 9.04 3.29 -24.03
CA GLU A 240 8.32 3.45 -25.31
C GLU A 240 8.82 2.54 -26.46
N PRO A 241 10.10 2.14 -26.51
CA PRO A 241 10.58 1.15 -27.48
C PRO A 241 10.14 -0.30 -27.19
N ASN A 242 9.43 -0.56 -26.08
CA ASN A 242 8.94 -1.89 -25.69
C ASN A 242 10.04 -2.96 -25.58
N ILE A 243 11.23 -2.58 -25.06
CA ILE A 243 12.35 -3.50 -24.82
C ILE A 243 11.97 -4.51 -23.72
N GLY A 244 11.52 -3.98 -22.58
CA GLY A 244 10.95 -4.73 -21.46
C GLY A 244 9.47 -4.37 -21.22
N ALA A 245 8.92 -4.78 -20.07
CA ALA A 245 7.53 -4.47 -19.72
C ALA A 245 7.37 -3.10 -19.05
N GLY A 246 8.40 -2.60 -18.38
CA GLY A 246 8.38 -1.33 -17.66
C GLY A 246 9.70 -1.07 -16.95
N TYR A 247 9.70 -0.08 -16.07
CA TYR A 247 10.89 0.24 -15.29
C TYR A 247 11.25 -0.86 -14.29
N ALA A 248 12.55 -1.05 -14.07
CA ALA A 248 13.05 -1.90 -12.99
C ALA A 248 12.69 -1.31 -11.61
N PRO A 249 12.61 -2.14 -10.54
CA PRO A 249 12.50 -1.65 -9.17
C PRO A 249 13.63 -0.66 -8.82
N MET A 250 13.39 0.24 -7.87
CA MET A 250 14.27 1.38 -7.52
C MET A 250 14.38 2.50 -8.57
N THR A 251 13.64 2.44 -9.68
CA THR A 251 13.74 3.52 -10.68
C THR A 251 13.33 4.88 -10.10
N GLY A 252 14.19 5.88 -10.28
CA GLY A 252 14.05 7.24 -9.75
C GLY A 252 15.15 7.59 -8.74
N TYR A 253 14.96 8.70 -8.05
CA TYR A 253 15.84 9.19 -6.99
C TYR A 253 15.30 8.82 -5.61
N ASP A 254 16.14 8.17 -4.80
CA ASP A 254 15.85 7.71 -3.45
C ASP A 254 16.66 8.52 -2.41
N PRO A 255 16.00 9.38 -1.62
CA PRO A 255 16.59 10.14 -0.53
C PRO A 255 16.36 9.48 0.85
N SER A 256 16.21 8.17 0.94
CA SER A 256 15.96 7.48 2.22
C SER A 256 17.23 7.14 3.02
N VAL A 257 18.41 7.29 2.41
CA VAL A 257 19.73 6.98 2.97
C VAL A 257 20.67 8.19 2.90
N ARG A 258 21.77 8.17 3.68
CA ARG A 258 22.71 9.29 3.78
C ARG A 258 23.26 9.73 2.42
N ASP A 259 23.89 8.82 1.69
CA ASP A 259 24.38 9.07 0.33
C ASP A 259 23.30 8.60 -0.64
N THR A 260 22.56 9.56 -1.19
CA THR A 260 21.34 9.31 -1.97
C THR A 260 21.62 8.56 -3.26
N VAL A 261 20.60 7.91 -3.82
CA VAL A 261 20.73 7.01 -4.96
C VAL A 261 19.82 7.43 -6.09
N PHE A 262 20.31 7.43 -7.33
CA PHE A 262 19.47 7.44 -8.53
C PHE A 262 19.66 6.13 -9.28
N ALA A 263 18.57 5.42 -9.59
CA ALA A 263 18.63 4.23 -10.43
C ALA A 263 17.61 4.31 -11.58
N VAL A 264 17.92 3.68 -12.70
CA VAL A 264 16.97 3.51 -13.80
C VAL A 264 17.32 2.25 -14.60
N GLY A 265 16.30 1.56 -15.07
CA GLY A 265 16.45 0.26 -15.70
C GLY A 265 15.15 -0.28 -16.25
N LEU A 266 15.15 -1.53 -16.70
CA LEU A 266 13.95 -2.21 -17.20
C LEU A 266 13.73 -3.56 -16.50
N SER A 267 12.45 -3.89 -16.29
CA SER A 267 11.95 -5.23 -15.93
C SER A 267 11.52 -6.00 -17.17
N ALA A 268 11.40 -7.32 -17.04
CA ALA A 268 10.97 -8.24 -18.10
C ALA A 268 11.76 -8.08 -19.40
N VAL A 269 13.09 -8.10 -19.31
CA VAL A 269 14.01 -8.09 -20.45
C VAL A 269 14.65 -9.45 -20.67
N LYS A 270 15.21 -9.68 -21.86
CA LYS A 270 16.09 -10.82 -22.12
C LYS A 270 17.49 -10.53 -21.55
N PRO A 271 18.23 -11.53 -21.06
CA PRO A 271 19.63 -11.34 -20.67
C PRO A 271 20.51 -10.74 -21.78
N SER A 272 20.20 -11.04 -23.05
CA SER A 272 20.91 -10.48 -24.21
C SER A 272 20.70 -8.98 -24.42
N ASP A 273 19.68 -8.38 -23.81
CA ASP A 273 19.40 -6.94 -23.90
C ASP A 273 20.09 -6.11 -22.79
N PHE A 274 20.82 -6.75 -21.86
CA PHE A 274 21.44 -6.03 -20.73
C PHE A 274 22.38 -4.90 -21.16
N ASP A 275 23.35 -5.19 -22.03
CA ASP A 275 24.29 -4.16 -22.49
C ASP A 275 23.59 -3.09 -23.33
N ARG A 276 22.58 -3.47 -24.11
CA ARG A 276 21.75 -2.51 -24.84
C ARG A 276 21.06 -1.52 -23.90
N VAL A 277 20.53 -1.97 -22.77
CA VAL A 277 19.91 -1.08 -21.77
C VAL A 277 20.93 -0.12 -21.15
N VAL A 278 22.14 -0.61 -20.86
CA VAL A 278 23.24 0.23 -20.34
C VAL A 278 23.68 1.26 -21.38
N ASP A 279 23.78 0.90 -22.65
CA ASP A 279 24.11 1.83 -23.73
C ASP A 279 23.02 2.90 -23.91
N ILE A 280 21.74 2.51 -23.79
CA ILE A 280 20.62 3.46 -23.79
C ILE A 280 20.72 4.41 -22.59
N TYR A 281 21.13 3.93 -21.41
CA TYR A 281 21.34 4.78 -20.25
C TYR A 281 22.32 5.91 -20.54
N HIS A 282 23.54 5.57 -20.99
CA HIS A 282 24.58 6.57 -21.26
C HIS A 282 24.22 7.51 -22.42
N SER A 283 23.64 6.97 -23.50
CA SER A 283 23.24 7.78 -24.65
C SER A 283 22.08 8.73 -24.32
N THR A 284 21.15 8.33 -23.45
CA THR A 284 20.07 9.20 -22.98
C THR A 284 20.61 10.35 -22.14
N LEU A 285 21.53 10.08 -21.20
CA LEU A 285 22.17 11.15 -20.41
C LEU A 285 22.95 12.13 -21.28
N LYS A 286 23.68 11.64 -22.29
CA LYS A 286 24.36 12.49 -23.25
C LYS A 286 23.38 13.40 -24.00
N LYS A 287 22.27 12.83 -24.49
CA LYS A 287 21.21 13.60 -25.15
C LYS A 287 20.62 14.68 -24.23
N VAL A 288 20.43 14.37 -22.96
CA VAL A 288 19.98 15.34 -21.95
C VAL A 288 20.98 16.49 -21.77
N LEU A 289 22.29 16.22 -21.80
CA LEU A 289 23.29 17.29 -21.76
C LEU A 289 23.23 18.21 -23.00
N ASP A 290 23.01 17.61 -24.17
CA ASP A 290 23.00 18.33 -25.45
C ASP A 290 21.71 19.15 -25.64
N GLU A 291 20.56 18.61 -25.23
CA GLU A 291 19.24 19.17 -25.54
C GLU A 291 18.55 19.87 -24.35
N GLY A 292 18.90 19.49 -23.11
CA GLY A 292 18.23 19.99 -21.91
C GLY A 292 16.79 19.47 -21.72
N PHE A 293 15.94 20.29 -21.11
CA PHE A 293 14.56 19.93 -20.77
C PHE A 293 13.56 20.98 -21.28
N GLU A 294 12.38 20.54 -21.69
CA GLU A 294 11.28 21.46 -22.07
C GLU A 294 10.78 22.25 -20.85
N GLU A 295 10.62 23.56 -21.02
CA GLU A 295 10.17 24.47 -19.96
C GLU A 295 8.80 24.09 -19.38
N ASP A 296 7.87 23.65 -20.24
CA ASP A 296 6.55 23.19 -19.82
C ASP A 296 6.62 21.98 -18.87
N ASN A 297 7.58 21.07 -19.06
CA ASN A 297 7.74 19.91 -18.17
C ASN A 297 8.24 20.36 -16.79
N ILE A 298 9.18 21.31 -16.75
CA ILE A 298 9.66 21.92 -15.49
C ILE A 298 8.49 22.61 -14.78
N ASN A 299 7.71 23.42 -15.51
CA ASN A 299 6.56 24.13 -14.96
C ASN A 299 5.46 23.18 -14.47
N GLY A 300 5.23 22.06 -15.15
CA GLY A 300 4.30 21.00 -14.71
C GLY A 300 4.72 20.38 -13.37
N ILE A 301 5.99 20.05 -13.20
CA ILE A 301 6.50 19.49 -11.94
C ILE A 301 6.40 20.54 -10.81
N LEU A 302 6.78 21.80 -11.06
CA LEU A 302 6.66 22.87 -10.09
C LEU A 302 5.19 23.13 -9.68
N HIS A 303 4.26 23.05 -10.64
CA HIS A 303 2.83 23.12 -10.38
C HIS A 303 2.36 21.96 -9.47
N ASN A 304 2.81 20.74 -9.73
CA ASN A 304 2.47 19.58 -8.90
C ASN A 304 3.05 19.69 -7.49
N ILE A 305 4.26 20.25 -7.32
CA ILE A 305 4.83 20.54 -6.01
C ILE A 305 3.96 21.56 -5.26
N GLU A 306 3.54 22.66 -5.91
CA GLU A 306 2.62 23.64 -5.30
C GLU A 306 1.32 22.97 -4.84
N LEU A 307 0.72 22.16 -5.73
CA LEU A 307 -0.52 21.45 -5.43
C LEU A 307 -0.33 20.45 -4.28
N GLY A 308 0.78 19.72 -4.24
CA GLY A 308 1.12 18.79 -3.17
C GLY A 308 1.24 19.49 -1.81
N VAL A 309 1.86 20.66 -1.76
CA VAL A 309 1.96 21.50 -0.54
C VAL A 309 0.59 22.02 -0.10
N LYS A 310 -0.29 22.36 -1.04
CA LYS A 310 -1.63 22.88 -0.73
C LYS A 310 -2.64 21.81 -0.34
N ASN A 311 -2.51 20.60 -0.90
CA ASN A 311 -3.44 19.50 -0.69
C ASN A 311 -3.47 19.07 0.79
N GLN A 312 -4.62 19.23 1.44
CA GLN A 312 -4.80 18.91 2.85
C GLN A 312 -5.18 17.44 3.05
N ARG A 313 -4.37 16.72 3.83
CA ARG A 313 -4.57 15.31 4.15
C ARG A 313 -4.82 15.10 5.64
N ALA A 314 -5.73 14.18 5.96
CA ALA A 314 -6.05 13.80 7.34
C ALA A 314 -4.86 13.24 8.15
N ARG A 315 -3.82 12.74 7.46
CA ARG A 315 -2.62 12.11 8.03
C ARG A 315 -1.34 12.95 7.88
N PHE A 316 -1.48 14.28 7.76
CA PHE A 316 -0.36 15.18 7.46
C PHE A 316 0.84 15.04 8.40
N GLY A 317 0.63 14.85 9.72
CA GLY A 317 1.74 14.64 10.66
C GLY A 317 2.55 13.36 10.40
N LEU A 318 1.91 12.29 9.92
CA LEU A 318 2.61 11.06 9.52
C LEU A 318 3.34 11.26 8.19
N ASP A 319 2.72 11.95 7.24
CA ASP A 319 3.34 12.24 5.94
C ASP A 319 4.58 13.14 6.13
N LEU A 320 4.54 14.11 7.06
CA LEU A 320 5.71 14.88 7.46
C LEU A 320 6.79 14.00 8.10
N LEU A 321 6.44 13.14 9.07
CA LEU A 321 7.40 12.22 9.68
C LEU A 321 8.11 11.36 8.63
N PHE A 322 7.37 10.77 7.68
CA PHE A 322 7.94 9.90 6.65
C PHE A 322 8.86 10.62 5.67
N ASN A 323 8.65 11.92 5.44
CA ASN A 323 9.56 12.73 4.62
C ASN A 323 10.77 13.26 5.42
N LEU A 324 10.66 13.36 6.74
CA LEU A 324 11.70 13.97 7.58
C LEU A 324 12.60 12.96 8.28
N TYR A 325 12.17 11.71 8.51
CA TYR A 325 12.98 10.77 9.28
C TYR A 325 14.40 10.54 8.71
N PRO A 326 14.64 10.47 7.38
CA PRO A 326 16.00 10.29 6.88
C PRO A 326 16.86 11.52 7.19
N LEU A 327 16.27 12.72 7.10
CA LEU A 327 16.92 13.99 7.40
C LEU A 327 17.25 14.12 8.90
N ILE A 328 16.30 13.75 9.76
CA ILE A 328 16.49 13.72 11.22
C ILE A 328 17.63 12.76 11.58
N ASN A 329 17.63 11.55 10.99
CA ASN A 329 18.65 10.52 11.25
C ASN A 329 20.08 10.99 10.90
N HIS A 330 20.20 11.93 9.96
CA HIS A 330 21.48 12.45 9.49
C HIS A 330 21.75 13.90 9.93
N ASN A 331 21.13 14.34 11.03
CA ASN A 331 21.38 15.62 11.70
C ASN A 331 21.17 16.86 10.80
N VAL A 332 20.18 16.80 9.90
CA VAL A 332 19.77 17.95 9.09
C VAL A 332 18.94 18.93 9.92
N ASP A 333 19.12 20.23 9.69
CA ASP A 333 18.21 21.24 10.24
C ASP A 333 16.82 21.14 9.57
N ILE A 334 15.85 20.66 10.35
CA ILE A 334 14.48 20.44 9.90
C ILE A 334 13.78 21.74 9.55
N ALA A 335 14.17 22.89 10.13
CA ALA A 335 13.60 24.17 9.78
C ALA A 335 13.90 24.55 8.33
N ASP A 336 15.11 24.26 7.83
CA ASP A 336 15.48 24.47 6.42
C ASP A 336 14.79 23.45 5.49
N ALA A 337 14.72 22.18 5.92
CA ALA A 337 14.02 21.13 5.18
C ALA A 337 12.54 21.46 4.93
N LEU A 338 11.85 22.09 5.89
CA LEU A 338 10.44 22.46 5.77
C LEU A 338 10.17 23.69 4.87
N GLN A 339 11.18 24.51 4.54
CA GLN A 339 11.00 25.72 3.73
C GLN A 339 10.88 25.42 2.23
N VAL A 340 9.77 24.81 1.80
CA VAL A 340 9.56 24.42 0.38
C VAL A 340 9.55 25.64 -0.55
N ASN A 341 8.88 26.72 -0.18
CA ASN A 341 8.83 27.94 -1.00
C ASN A 341 10.22 28.57 -1.20
N GLY A 342 11.08 28.53 -0.18
CA GLY A 342 12.47 29.01 -0.28
C GLY A 342 13.28 28.18 -1.26
N LYS A 343 13.14 26.85 -1.23
CA LYS A 343 13.81 25.94 -2.17
C LYS A 343 13.37 26.15 -3.62
N ILE A 344 12.06 26.34 -3.84
CA ILE A 344 11.50 26.67 -5.16
C ILE A 344 12.06 28.01 -5.66
N ALA A 345 12.14 29.03 -4.80
CA ALA A 345 12.67 30.34 -5.16
C ALA A 345 14.14 30.26 -5.59
N ARG A 346 14.97 29.55 -4.81
CA ARG A 346 16.39 29.30 -5.14
C ARG A 346 16.55 28.54 -6.46
N LEU A 347 15.75 27.49 -6.69
CA LEU A 347 15.77 26.77 -7.96
C LEU A 347 15.42 27.70 -9.13
N LYS A 348 14.38 28.53 -9.01
CA LYS A 348 14.01 29.49 -10.06
C LYS A 348 15.12 30.50 -10.34
N GLU A 349 15.80 30.99 -9.30
CA GLU A 349 16.96 31.87 -9.43
C GLU A 349 18.11 31.16 -10.18
N ASN A 350 18.43 29.92 -9.80
CA ASN A 350 19.44 29.10 -10.46
C ASN A 350 19.13 28.87 -11.94
N LEU A 351 17.88 28.51 -12.27
CA LEU A 351 17.41 28.33 -13.66
C LEU A 351 17.50 29.63 -14.47
N SER A 352 17.21 30.78 -13.85
CA SER A 352 17.26 32.09 -14.52
C SER A 352 18.69 32.59 -14.75
N SER A 353 19.61 32.30 -13.82
CA SER A 353 21.01 32.73 -13.88
C SER A 353 21.90 31.81 -14.72
N ASN A 354 21.53 30.53 -14.84
CA ASN A 354 22.23 29.53 -15.64
C ASN A 354 21.24 28.68 -16.46
N LYS A 355 21.22 28.89 -17.77
CA LYS A 355 20.33 28.16 -18.69
C LYS A 355 20.63 26.67 -18.78
N THR A 356 21.83 26.22 -18.43
CA THR A 356 22.24 24.81 -18.43
C THR A 356 22.25 24.21 -17.02
N TYR A 357 21.66 24.89 -16.03
CA TYR A 357 21.74 24.48 -14.62
C TYR A 357 21.31 23.03 -14.36
N LEU A 358 20.22 22.57 -14.98
CA LEU A 358 19.77 21.18 -14.83
C LEU A 358 20.70 20.19 -15.54
N GLN A 359 21.28 20.56 -16.69
CA GLN A 359 22.31 19.75 -17.35
C GLN A 359 23.57 19.66 -16.49
N ASP A 360 23.96 20.74 -15.81
CA ASP A 360 25.10 20.73 -14.90
C ASP A 360 24.84 19.81 -13.69
N LEU A 361 23.61 19.78 -13.16
CA LEU A 361 23.18 18.83 -12.13
C LEU A 361 23.28 17.38 -12.61
N VAL A 362 22.77 17.07 -13.81
CA VAL A 362 22.90 15.74 -14.44
C VAL A 362 24.36 15.37 -14.60
N LYS A 363 25.18 16.29 -15.11
CA LYS A 363 26.60 16.05 -15.34
C LYS A 363 27.33 15.68 -14.05
N ARG A 364 27.18 16.51 -13.01
CA ARG A 364 27.86 16.30 -11.71
C ARG A 364 27.41 15.01 -11.02
N ASN A 365 26.09 14.76 -10.96
CA ASN A 365 25.55 13.67 -10.14
C ASN A 365 25.44 12.34 -10.90
N LEU A 366 25.30 12.36 -12.22
CA LEU A 366 25.01 11.16 -13.02
C LEU A 366 26.01 10.87 -14.12
N ILE A 367 26.98 11.73 -14.45
CA ILE A 367 27.94 11.47 -15.55
C ILE A 367 29.37 11.45 -15.04
N ASP A 368 29.82 12.51 -14.37
CA ASP A 368 31.20 12.68 -13.93
C ASP A 368 31.58 11.73 -12.76
N THR A 369 30.59 11.15 -12.08
CA THR A 369 30.80 10.17 -11.01
C THR A 369 31.18 8.79 -11.57
N SER A 370 32.21 8.18 -10.99
CA SER A 370 32.60 6.78 -11.23
C SER A 370 31.89 5.79 -10.31
N HIS A 371 31.15 6.27 -9.30
CA HIS A 371 30.42 5.43 -8.33
C HIS A 371 29.08 4.96 -8.91
N ARG A 372 29.18 4.06 -9.87
CA ARG A 372 28.06 3.50 -10.64
C ARG A 372 28.06 1.98 -10.59
N LEU A 373 26.88 1.41 -10.37
CA LEU A 373 26.64 -0.02 -10.35
C LEU A 373 25.68 -0.39 -11.49
N THR A 374 26.12 -1.22 -12.42
CA THR A 374 25.18 -1.98 -13.27
C THR A 374 24.81 -3.25 -12.54
N ILE A 375 23.54 -3.39 -12.17
CA ILE A 375 23.01 -4.62 -11.59
C ILE A 375 22.11 -5.33 -12.59
N THR A 376 22.25 -6.64 -12.66
CA THR A 376 21.42 -7.52 -13.49
C THR A 376 20.88 -8.65 -12.63
N MET A 377 19.67 -9.10 -12.94
CA MET A 377 19.03 -10.21 -12.25
C MET A 377 18.33 -11.12 -13.25
N SER A 378 18.55 -12.43 -13.16
CA SER A 378 17.90 -13.44 -14.01
C SER A 378 17.31 -14.58 -13.18
N PRO A 379 16.22 -15.21 -13.65
CA PRO A 379 15.68 -16.37 -12.99
C PRO A 379 16.62 -17.57 -13.12
N GLU A 380 16.69 -18.38 -12.06
CA GLU A 380 17.34 -19.70 -12.08
C GLU A 380 16.35 -20.78 -11.63
N ASP A 381 16.15 -21.82 -12.44
CA ASP A 381 15.22 -22.92 -12.12
C ASP A 381 15.52 -23.58 -10.77
N THR A 382 16.81 -23.66 -10.42
CA THR A 382 17.26 -24.27 -9.17
C THR A 382 17.22 -23.31 -7.98
N TYR A 383 16.79 -22.05 -8.14
CA TYR A 383 16.84 -21.03 -7.08
C TYR A 383 16.14 -21.48 -5.80
N ASN A 384 14.88 -21.93 -5.90
CA ASN A 384 14.10 -22.37 -4.75
C ASN A 384 14.72 -23.60 -4.08
N GLU A 385 15.25 -24.54 -4.86
CA GLU A 385 15.95 -25.71 -4.33
C GLU A 385 17.24 -25.33 -3.61
N GLN A 386 18.01 -24.39 -4.16
CA GLN A 386 19.25 -23.90 -3.55
C GLN A 386 18.95 -23.23 -2.20
N ILE A 387 17.93 -22.37 -2.13
CA ILE A 387 17.50 -21.74 -0.87
C ILE A 387 17.05 -22.79 0.14
N THR A 388 16.22 -23.76 -0.28
CA THR A 388 15.76 -24.86 0.60
C THR A 388 16.93 -25.70 1.11
N LYS A 389 17.91 -26.02 0.26
CA LYS A 389 19.14 -26.74 0.65
C LYS A 389 19.98 -25.93 1.66
N LYS A 390 20.11 -24.62 1.47
CA LYS A 390 20.81 -23.73 2.41
C LYS A 390 20.10 -23.69 3.77
N GLU A 391 18.77 -23.57 3.79
CA GLU A 391 17.96 -23.60 5.01
C GLU A 391 18.08 -24.94 5.74
N ALA A 392 17.96 -26.05 5.02
CA ALA A 392 18.13 -27.41 5.58
C ALA A 392 19.54 -27.61 6.13
N LYS A 393 20.57 -27.08 5.47
CA LYS A 393 21.95 -27.13 5.96
C LYS A 393 22.12 -26.34 7.26
N ILE A 394 21.56 -25.13 7.36
CA ILE A 394 21.58 -24.33 8.60
C ILE A 394 20.91 -25.09 9.73
N LEU A 395 19.73 -25.67 9.48
CA LEU A 395 19.00 -26.46 10.45
C LEU A 395 19.82 -27.69 10.91
N SER A 396 20.37 -28.47 9.97
CA SER A 396 21.21 -29.64 10.29
C SER A 396 22.42 -29.24 11.13
N GLN A 397 23.18 -28.21 10.73
CA GLN A 397 24.35 -27.75 11.46
C GLN A 397 24.02 -27.31 12.89
N LYS A 398 22.87 -26.65 13.09
CA LYS A 398 22.39 -26.31 14.43
C LYS A 398 22.02 -27.54 15.24
N LEU A 399 21.32 -28.50 14.67
CA LEU A 399 20.93 -29.72 15.38
C LEU A 399 22.14 -30.61 15.71
N ASP A 400 23.12 -30.71 14.80
CA ASP A 400 24.31 -31.55 14.95
C ASP A 400 25.30 -30.99 15.97
N SER A 401 25.30 -29.66 16.17
CA SER A 401 26.10 -29.01 17.23
C SER A 401 25.46 -29.07 18.62
N MET A 402 24.23 -29.60 18.74
CA MET A 402 23.50 -29.69 20.01
C MET A 402 23.76 -30.99 20.75
N SER A 403 23.91 -30.90 22.07
CA SER A 403 23.90 -32.07 22.95
C SER A 403 22.49 -32.70 23.03
N PRO A 404 22.38 -33.96 23.47
CA PRO A 404 21.07 -34.59 23.71
C PRO A 404 20.19 -33.78 24.68
N ASP A 405 20.78 -33.13 25.68
CA ASP A 405 20.05 -32.31 26.64
C ASP A 405 19.56 -31.01 26.00
N MET A 406 20.36 -30.34 25.17
CA MET A 406 19.90 -29.17 24.40
C MET A 406 18.72 -29.50 23.47
N ARG A 407 18.68 -30.73 22.91
CA ARG A 407 17.55 -31.17 22.10
C ARG A 407 16.29 -31.41 22.94
N LYS A 408 16.41 -31.92 24.17
CA LYS A 408 15.28 -32.01 25.11
C LYS A 408 14.81 -30.61 25.53
N ASP A 409 15.73 -29.66 25.67
CA ASP A 409 15.40 -28.30 26.03
C ASP A 409 14.50 -27.63 24.98
N ILE A 410 14.68 -27.94 23.68
CA ILE A 410 13.78 -27.46 22.60
C ILE A 410 12.34 -27.88 22.86
N TYR A 411 12.09 -29.14 23.21
CA TYR A 411 10.75 -29.63 23.53
C TYR A 411 10.16 -28.94 24.75
N SER A 412 10.93 -28.89 25.85
CA SER A 412 10.51 -28.22 27.09
C SER A 412 10.22 -26.74 26.88
N PHE A 413 11.03 -26.07 26.05
CA PHE A 413 10.86 -24.68 25.68
C PHE A 413 9.60 -24.47 24.85
N GLY A 414 9.35 -25.32 23.85
CA GLY A 414 8.14 -25.27 23.02
C GLY A 414 6.87 -25.38 23.88
N LEU A 415 6.85 -26.29 24.85
CA LEU A 415 5.75 -26.41 25.82
C LEU A 415 5.61 -25.15 26.68
N LYS A 416 6.72 -24.60 27.18
CA LYS A 416 6.73 -23.38 28.00
C LYS A 416 6.22 -22.17 27.21
N LEU A 417 6.64 -22.00 25.97
CA LEU A 417 6.17 -20.93 25.09
C LEU A 417 4.68 -21.09 24.82
N ARG A 418 4.21 -22.30 24.51
CA ARG A 418 2.78 -22.57 24.32
C ARG A 418 1.96 -22.25 25.58
N GLN A 419 2.49 -22.58 26.75
CA GLN A 419 1.87 -22.22 28.01
C GLN A 419 1.80 -20.71 28.22
N ASP A 420 2.86 -19.94 27.90
CA ASP A 420 2.87 -18.47 28.00
C ASP A 420 1.85 -17.82 27.02
N GLN A 421 1.78 -18.32 25.79
CA GLN A 421 0.81 -17.89 24.77
C GLN A 421 -0.65 -18.18 25.16
N GLU A 422 -0.89 -19.23 25.94
CA GLU A 422 -2.22 -19.63 26.40
C GLU A 422 -2.56 -19.08 27.78
N ALA A 423 -1.59 -18.49 28.48
CA ALA A 423 -1.79 -17.93 29.80
C ALA A 423 -2.71 -16.71 29.73
N LYS A 424 -3.66 -16.64 30.66
CA LYS A 424 -4.47 -15.43 30.85
C LYS A 424 -3.59 -14.33 31.44
N GLN A 425 -3.30 -13.31 30.65
CA GLN A 425 -2.52 -12.16 31.09
C GLN A 425 -3.42 -11.12 31.79
N ASN A 426 -2.84 -10.38 32.74
CA ASN A 426 -3.52 -9.25 33.37
C ASN A 426 -3.41 -8.02 32.45
N VAL A 427 -4.47 -7.75 31.69
CA VAL A 427 -4.54 -6.59 30.79
C VAL A 427 -4.97 -5.30 31.49
N ASP A 428 -5.42 -5.37 32.75
CA ASP A 428 -5.90 -4.21 33.52
C ASP A 428 -4.78 -3.21 33.84
N VAL A 429 -3.52 -3.60 33.65
CA VAL A 429 -2.34 -2.72 33.78
C VAL A 429 -2.21 -1.75 32.61
N LEU A 430 -2.85 -2.05 31.46
CA LEU A 430 -2.80 -1.19 30.29
C LEU A 430 -3.85 -0.08 30.39
N PRO A 431 -3.51 1.15 30.01
CA PRO A 431 -4.50 2.21 29.92
C PRO A 431 -5.48 1.91 28.79
N THR A 432 -6.76 2.22 28.99
CA THR A 432 -7.78 2.04 27.97
C THR A 432 -8.76 3.21 27.98
N LEU A 433 -9.34 3.48 26.81
CA LEU A 433 -10.50 4.35 26.71
C LEU A 433 -11.75 3.56 27.06
N LYS A 434 -12.82 4.28 27.39
CA LYS A 434 -14.17 3.73 27.55
C LYS A 434 -15.05 4.20 26.40
N ILE A 435 -16.15 3.49 26.16
CA ILE A 435 -17.17 3.94 25.21
C ILE A 435 -17.73 5.32 25.58
N SER A 436 -17.70 5.70 26.86
CA SER A 436 -18.06 7.04 27.32
C SER A 436 -17.13 8.15 26.81
N ASP A 437 -15.89 7.82 26.41
CA ASP A 437 -14.93 8.79 25.86
C ASP A 437 -15.15 9.06 24.36
N ILE A 438 -16.10 8.35 23.76
CA ILE A 438 -16.50 8.49 22.36
C ILE A 438 -17.71 9.41 22.27
N SER A 439 -17.69 10.36 21.32
CA SER A 439 -18.84 11.23 21.06
C SER A 439 -20.10 10.40 20.77
N LYS A 440 -21.23 10.72 21.39
CA LYS A 440 -22.51 10.03 21.13
C LYS A 440 -23.04 10.31 19.73
N ASP A 441 -22.69 11.45 19.16
CA ASP A 441 -23.21 11.92 17.88
C ASP A 441 -22.11 12.07 16.84
N VAL A 442 -22.44 11.67 15.62
CA VAL A 442 -21.70 11.96 14.40
C VAL A 442 -21.68 13.48 14.20
N LYS A 443 -20.53 14.02 13.81
CA LYS A 443 -20.43 15.42 13.37
C LYS A 443 -21.18 15.56 12.03
N PRO A 444 -22.20 16.43 11.93
CA PRO A 444 -22.94 16.59 10.69
C PRO A 444 -22.05 17.07 9.54
N THR A 445 -22.25 16.48 8.38
CA THR A 445 -21.64 16.90 7.12
C THR A 445 -22.58 17.86 6.42
N LEU A 446 -22.13 19.10 6.20
CA LEU A 446 -22.92 20.08 5.45
C LEU A 446 -22.81 19.78 3.96
N LEU A 447 -23.84 19.12 3.43
CA LEU A 447 -23.97 18.78 2.02
C LEU A 447 -25.13 19.56 1.40
N ASN A 448 -24.87 20.24 0.30
CA ASN A 448 -25.91 20.82 -0.53
C ASN A 448 -26.10 19.94 -1.77
N THR A 449 -27.32 19.49 -2.04
CA THR A 449 -27.63 18.72 -3.24
C THR A 449 -28.40 19.62 -4.21
N ILE A 450 -27.82 19.86 -5.37
CA ILE A 450 -28.43 20.68 -6.43
C ILE A 450 -28.54 19.88 -7.73
N LYS A 451 -29.31 20.42 -8.68
CA LYS A 451 -29.33 19.89 -10.05
C LYS A 451 -28.73 20.92 -10.98
N LEU A 452 -27.68 20.54 -11.70
CA LEU A 452 -27.04 21.37 -12.72
C LEU A 452 -27.17 20.66 -14.06
N LYS A 453 -27.82 21.30 -15.04
CA LYS A 453 -28.13 20.67 -16.34
C LYS A 453 -28.80 19.29 -16.20
N LYS A 454 -29.73 19.17 -15.24
CA LYS A 454 -30.44 17.94 -14.82
C LYS A 454 -29.59 16.88 -14.11
N VAL A 455 -28.26 17.05 -14.04
CA VAL A 455 -27.35 16.14 -13.32
C VAL A 455 -27.36 16.46 -11.82
N PRO A 456 -27.51 15.46 -10.93
CA PRO A 456 -27.36 15.67 -9.48
C PRO A 456 -25.93 15.99 -9.09
N ILE A 457 -25.75 17.08 -8.34
CA ILE A 457 -24.46 17.53 -7.81
C ILE A 457 -24.51 17.51 -6.29
N GLN A 458 -23.59 16.78 -5.66
CA GLN A 458 -23.29 16.90 -4.23
C GLN A 458 -22.19 17.96 -4.04
N LEU A 459 -22.59 19.15 -3.57
CA LEU A 459 -21.67 20.23 -3.26
C LEU A 459 -21.30 20.22 -1.78
N CYS A 460 -20.00 20.26 -1.50
CA CYS A 460 -19.47 20.39 -0.16
C CYS A 460 -18.50 21.58 -0.10
N SER A 461 -18.92 22.65 0.57
CA SER A 461 -18.06 23.81 0.84
C SER A 461 -17.20 23.51 2.07
N VAL A 462 -15.91 23.33 1.86
CA VAL A 462 -14.94 22.91 2.87
C VAL A 462 -13.64 23.69 2.67
N PRO A 463 -12.90 24.02 3.73
CA PRO A 463 -11.63 24.71 3.60
C PRO A 463 -10.63 23.73 2.96
N THR A 464 -10.39 23.87 1.65
CA THR A 464 -9.53 22.97 0.87
C THR A 464 -8.16 23.59 0.56
N ASN A 465 -7.92 24.81 1.03
CA ASN A 465 -6.66 25.54 0.85
C ASN A 465 -6.38 25.87 -0.63
N GLY A 466 -7.40 26.38 -1.32
CA GLY A 466 -7.28 26.81 -2.72
C GLY A 466 -7.28 25.66 -3.73
N VAL A 467 -7.83 24.51 -3.35
CA VAL A 467 -7.86 23.28 -4.15
C VAL A 467 -9.30 22.83 -4.38
N THR A 468 -9.61 22.44 -5.61
CA THR A 468 -10.93 21.91 -5.97
C THR A 468 -10.82 20.44 -6.36
N TYR A 469 -11.74 19.63 -5.83
CA TYR A 469 -11.88 18.21 -6.14
C TYR A 469 -13.20 18.00 -6.88
N VAL A 470 -13.13 17.31 -8.01
CA VAL A 470 -14.31 16.92 -8.78
C VAL A 470 -14.29 15.41 -8.96
N ARG A 471 -15.41 14.76 -8.62
CA ARG A 471 -15.60 13.33 -8.80
C ARG A 471 -16.94 13.08 -9.46
N GLY A 472 -17.01 12.18 -10.42
CA GLY A 472 -18.28 11.76 -11.00
C GLY A 472 -18.41 10.25 -11.07
N VAL A 473 -19.62 9.76 -10.90
CA VAL A 473 -19.97 8.35 -11.06
C VAL A 473 -20.82 8.22 -12.32
N ILE A 474 -20.45 7.27 -13.18
CA ILE A 474 -21.18 6.94 -14.41
C ILE A 474 -21.59 5.48 -14.32
N ASN A 475 -22.89 5.23 -14.27
CA ASN A 475 -23.42 3.88 -14.23
C ASN A 475 -23.18 3.15 -15.56
N THR A 476 -22.82 1.87 -15.49
CA THR A 476 -22.43 1.06 -16.65
C THR A 476 -23.52 0.08 -17.11
N SER A 477 -24.76 0.21 -16.60
CA SER A 477 -25.89 -0.66 -16.94
C SER A 477 -26.21 -0.73 -18.44
N MET A 478 -25.89 0.33 -19.19
CA MET A 478 -26.08 0.38 -20.64
C MET A 478 -25.12 -0.53 -21.43
N LEU A 479 -24.04 -1.00 -20.80
CA LEU A 479 -23.08 -1.89 -21.46
C LEU A 479 -23.64 -3.30 -21.61
N ALA A 480 -23.42 -3.85 -22.81
CA ALA A 480 -23.61 -5.27 -23.08
C ALA A 480 -22.69 -6.12 -22.19
N PRO A 481 -23.09 -7.36 -21.82
CA PRO A 481 -22.28 -8.24 -20.99
C PRO A 481 -20.85 -8.45 -21.49
N GLU A 482 -20.66 -8.53 -22.80
CA GLU A 482 -19.37 -8.76 -23.46
C GLU A 482 -18.40 -7.58 -23.26
N SER A 483 -18.90 -6.35 -23.30
CA SER A 483 -18.12 -5.12 -23.10
C SER A 483 -17.66 -4.96 -21.64
N ARG A 484 -18.45 -5.48 -20.69
CA ARG A 484 -18.21 -5.29 -19.24
C ARG A 484 -16.91 -5.93 -18.75
N LYS A 485 -16.38 -6.95 -19.44
CA LYS A 485 -15.10 -7.59 -19.06
C LYS A 485 -13.89 -6.69 -19.28
N PHE A 486 -13.99 -5.70 -20.19
CA PHE A 486 -12.91 -4.75 -20.48
C PHE A 486 -13.04 -3.43 -19.72
N LEU A 487 -14.01 -3.31 -18.80
CA LEU A 487 -14.29 -2.04 -18.13
C LEU A 487 -13.14 -1.56 -17.22
N SER A 488 -12.44 -2.48 -16.55
CA SER A 488 -11.27 -2.15 -15.73
C SER A 488 -10.09 -1.66 -16.59
N LEU A 489 -9.86 -2.33 -17.72
CA LEU A 489 -8.86 -1.93 -18.71
C LEU A 489 -9.21 -0.56 -19.31
N PHE A 490 -10.45 -0.36 -19.76
CA PHE A 490 -10.97 0.91 -20.24
C PHE A 490 -10.71 2.04 -19.24
N SER A 491 -11.10 1.84 -17.97
CA SER A 491 -10.94 2.84 -16.91
C SER A 491 -9.47 3.23 -16.71
N SER A 492 -8.57 2.26 -16.74
CA SER A 492 -7.13 2.48 -16.51
C SER A 492 -6.42 3.19 -17.68
N LEU A 493 -6.97 3.09 -18.89
CA LEU A 493 -6.39 3.64 -20.12
C LEU A 493 -7.01 4.98 -20.55
N LEU A 494 -8.23 5.27 -20.12
CA LEU A 494 -9.03 6.41 -20.59
C LEU A 494 -8.28 7.75 -20.52
N THR A 495 -7.45 7.97 -19.50
CA THR A 495 -6.68 9.21 -19.30
C THR A 495 -5.23 9.13 -19.80
N LYS A 496 -4.84 8.04 -20.47
CA LYS A 496 -3.45 7.73 -20.87
C LYS A 496 -3.23 7.56 -22.38
N MET A 497 -4.31 7.54 -23.16
CA MET A 497 -4.29 7.30 -24.61
C MET A 497 -4.26 8.59 -25.45
N GLY A 498 -4.57 9.74 -24.86
CA GLY A 498 -4.74 11.00 -25.57
C GLY A 498 -6.16 11.17 -26.14
N THR A 499 -6.33 12.21 -26.96
CA THR A 499 -7.59 12.61 -27.58
C THR A 499 -7.42 12.78 -29.08
N ASP A 500 -8.47 13.09 -29.82
CA ASP A 500 -8.36 13.43 -31.24
C ASP A 500 -7.60 14.75 -31.46
N LYS A 501 -7.58 15.62 -30.43
CA LYS A 501 -6.87 16.91 -30.46
C LYS A 501 -5.41 16.83 -30.04
N TYR A 502 -5.08 15.97 -29.08
CA TYR A 502 -3.74 15.84 -28.50
C TYR A 502 -3.31 14.39 -28.46
N ASP A 503 -2.08 14.11 -28.88
CA ASP A 503 -1.50 12.79 -28.62
C ASP A 503 -1.34 12.55 -27.10
N PHE A 504 -0.94 11.33 -26.72
CA PHE A 504 -0.83 10.98 -25.30
C PHE A 504 0.25 11.78 -24.55
N LYS A 505 1.27 12.32 -25.23
CA LYS A 505 2.36 13.10 -24.62
C LYS A 505 1.91 14.54 -24.40
N GLU A 506 1.30 15.16 -25.39
CA GLU A 506 0.73 16.51 -25.29
C GLU A 506 -0.41 16.57 -24.28
N PHE A 507 -1.28 15.55 -24.28
CA PHE A 507 -2.36 15.44 -23.32
C PHE A 507 -1.83 15.31 -21.88
N ASP A 508 -0.87 14.42 -21.64
CA ASP A 508 -0.21 14.27 -20.33
C ASP A 508 0.44 15.59 -19.89
N LYS A 509 1.17 16.28 -20.77
CA LYS A 509 1.77 17.59 -20.47
C LYS A 509 0.72 18.62 -20.03
N LYS A 510 -0.44 18.70 -20.71
CA LYS A 510 -1.54 19.58 -20.30
C LYS A 510 -2.12 19.20 -18.94
N VAL A 511 -2.28 17.91 -18.68
CA VAL A 511 -2.74 17.38 -17.39
C VAL A 511 -1.80 17.80 -16.26
N GLN A 512 -0.48 17.62 -16.43
CA GLN A 512 0.53 17.98 -15.42
C GLN A 512 0.59 19.50 -15.15
N LEU A 513 0.43 20.33 -16.19
CA LEU A 513 0.45 21.80 -16.08
C LEU A 513 -0.75 22.38 -15.33
N LYS A 514 -1.88 21.66 -15.31
CA LYS A 514 -3.18 22.22 -14.90
C LYS A 514 -3.83 21.49 -13.74
N THR A 515 -3.49 20.24 -13.50
CA THR A 515 -4.17 19.36 -12.55
C THR A 515 -3.16 18.55 -11.74
N GLY A 516 -3.60 17.90 -10.67
CA GLY A 516 -2.82 16.88 -9.96
C GLY A 516 -3.04 15.47 -10.51
N GLY A 517 -3.52 15.36 -11.75
CA GLY A 517 -3.86 14.10 -12.41
C GLY A 517 -5.36 13.91 -12.63
N LEU A 518 -5.66 13.14 -13.67
CA LEU A 518 -6.99 12.67 -14.03
C LEU A 518 -7.02 11.14 -13.90
N SER A 519 -8.00 10.62 -13.16
CA SER A 519 -8.11 9.19 -12.89
C SER A 519 -9.51 8.67 -13.16
N VAL A 520 -9.59 7.45 -13.69
CA VAL A 520 -10.84 6.71 -13.80
C VAL A 520 -10.63 5.32 -13.21
N SER A 521 -11.60 4.86 -12.43
CA SER A 521 -11.54 3.57 -11.74
C SER A 521 -12.90 2.88 -11.74
N SER A 522 -12.91 1.57 -11.56
CA SER A 522 -14.16 0.84 -11.42
C SER A 522 -14.79 1.08 -10.03
N HIS A 523 -16.12 1.11 -10.00
CA HIS A 523 -16.89 1.29 -8.77
C HIS A 523 -18.01 0.27 -8.70
N ILE A 524 -17.87 -0.64 -7.73
CA ILE A 524 -18.89 -1.64 -7.44
C ILE A 524 -19.30 -1.48 -5.97
N ALA A 525 -20.49 -0.94 -5.74
CA ALA A 525 -21.02 -0.65 -4.41
C ALA A 525 -22.29 -1.48 -4.15
N GLY A 526 -22.28 -2.31 -3.11
CA GLY A 526 -23.50 -3.00 -2.70
C GLY A 526 -24.45 -2.03 -2.00
N ASN A 527 -25.76 -2.29 -2.13
CA ASN A 527 -26.76 -1.47 -1.50
C ASN A 527 -26.81 -1.73 0.03
N ILE A 528 -26.96 -0.65 0.79
CA ILE A 528 -26.94 -0.73 2.25
C ILE A 528 -28.25 -1.24 2.87
N PHE A 529 -29.34 -1.31 2.10
CA PHE A 529 -30.67 -1.77 2.52
C PHE A 529 -30.99 -3.19 2.05
N ASP A 530 -30.54 -3.56 0.85
CA ASP A 530 -30.84 -4.84 0.21
C ASP A 530 -29.58 -5.46 -0.38
N SER A 531 -29.17 -6.62 0.14
CA SER A 531 -27.99 -7.34 -0.33
C SER A 531 -28.11 -7.84 -1.78
N ASN A 532 -29.33 -7.90 -2.34
CA ASN A 532 -29.60 -8.28 -3.73
C ASN A 532 -29.42 -7.14 -4.72
N LEU A 533 -29.11 -5.92 -4.26
CA LEU A 533 -28.93 -4.76 -5.12
C LEU A 533 -27.50 -4.25 -5.04
N TYR A 534 -26.95 -3.83 -6.17
CA TYR A 534 -25.64 -3.17 -6.24
C TYR A 534 -25.57 -2.16 -7.38
N GLU A 535 -24.66 -1.22 -7.27
CA GLU A 535 -24.26 -0.31 -8.34
C GLU A 535 -23.01 -0.86 -9.02
N ASP A 536 -23.03 -0.94 -10.35
CA ASP A 536 -21.86 -1.17 -11.21
C ASP A 536 -21.65 0.10 -12.05
N ALA A 537 -20.50 0.73 -11.89
CA ALA A 537 -20.19 2.03 -12.45
C ALA A 537 -18.68 2.21 -12.63
N ILE A 538 -18.32 3.32 -13.26
CA ILE A 538 -16.97 3.89 -13.19
C ILE A 538 -17.00 5.22 -12.45
N VAL A 539 -15.88 5.56 -11.83
CA VAL A 539 -15.67 6.84 -11.14
C VAL A 539 -14.55 7.57 -11.83
N PHE A 540 -14.82 8.78 -12.31
CA PHE A 540 -13.78 9.73 -12.70
C PHE A 540 -13.49 10.68 -11.53
N SER A 541 -12.22 11.00 -11.32
CA SER A 541 -11.77 11.83 -10.20
C SER A 541 -10.58 12.68 -10.61
N SER A 542 -10.61 13.95 -10.22
CA SER A 542 -9.54 14.92 -10.46
C SER A 542 -9.44 15.96 -9.35
N ILE A 543 -8.26 16.56 -9.28
CA ILE A 543 -7.90 17.61 -8.33
C ILE A 543 -7.10 18.70 -9.05
N CYS A 544 -7.37 19.97 -8.75
CA CYS A 544 -6.56 21.07 -9.27
C CYS A 544 -6.60 22.28 -8.32
N LEU A 545 -5.71 23.23 -8.55
CA LEU A 545 -5.79 24.54 -7.91
C LEU A 545 -7.03 25.28 -8.44
N ASN A 546 -7.69 26.08 -7.59
CA ASN A 546 -8.97 26.74 -7.95
C ASN A 546 -8.91 27.54 -9.26
N ARG A 547 -7.76 28.15 -9.56
CA ARG A 547 -7.53 28.91 -10.80
C ARG A 547 -7.54 28.06 -12.08
N ASN A 548 -7.42 26.74 -11.96
CA ASN A 548 -7.31 25.79 -13.07
C ASN A 548 -8.57 24.93 -13.24
N VAL A 549 -9.67 25.17 -12.52
CA VAL A 549 -10.89 24.34 -12.62
C VAL A 549 -11.42 24.32 -14.06
N LYS A 550 -11.49 25.48 -14.71
CA LYS A 550 -11.85 25.59 -16.13
C LYS A 550 -11.00 24.71 -17.04
N ASP A 551 -9.67 24.75 -16.89
CA ASP A 551 -8.75 23.93 -17.68
C ASP A 551 -8.97 22.43 -17.40
N MET A 552 -9.11 22.05 -16.12
CA MET A 552 -9.38 20.67 -15.70
C MET A 552 -10.69 20.13 -16.31
N MET A 553 -11.76 20.93 -16.28
CA MET A 553 -13.06 20.54 -16.83
C MET A 553 -13.04 20.50 -18.36
N SER A 554 -12.24 21.34 -19.03
CA SER A 554 -12.00 21.26 -20.48
C SER A 554 -11.22 20.01 -20.89
N LEU A 555 -10.31 19.51 -20.05
CA LEU A 555 -9.63 18.23 -20.27
C LEU A 555 -10.60 17.05 -20.12
N TRP A 556 -11.51 17.09 -19.13
CA TRP A 556 -12.58 16.09 -19.02
C TRP A 556 -13.55 16.15 -20.19
N GLU A 557 -13.92 17.34 -20.66
CA GLU A 557 -14.74 17.51 -21.86
C GLU A 557 -14.13 16.76 -23.04
N GLN A 558 -12.84 17.00 -23.33
CA GLN A 558 -12.14 16.32 -24.41
C GLN A 558 -12.06 14.79 -24.22
N ILE A 559 -11.87 14.29 -23.00
CA ILE A 559 -11.93 12.84 -22.76
C ILE A 559 -13.32 12.29 -23.13
N PHE A 560 -14.39 13.00 -22.78
CA PHE A 560 -15.76 12.50 -23.00
C PHE A 560 -16.19 12.60 -24.45
N THR A 561 -15.72 13.60 -25.19
CA THR A 561 -16.16 13.87 -26.56
C THR A 561 -15.19 13.33 -27.61
N GLU A 562 -13.89 13.25 -27.30
CA GLU A 562 -12.80 13.11 -28.26
C GLU A 562 -11.75 12.06 -27.83
N VAL A 563 -12.01 11.20 -26.84
CA VAL A 563 -11.00 10.18 -26.46
C VAL A 563 -10.59 9.33 -27.66
N ASN A 564 -9.29 9.19 -27.82
CA ASN A 564 -8.70 8.47 -28.92
C ASN A 564 -8.16 7.12 -28.44
N PHE A 565 -8.66 6.03 -29.04
CA PHE A 565 -8.11 4.69 -28.88
C PHE A 565 -7.56 4.19 -30.21
N LYS A 566 -6.73 4.95 -30.92
CA LYS A 566 -6.15 4.55 -32.24
C LYS A 566 -4.67 4.16 -32.16
N ASP A 567 -3.96 4.60 -31.12
CA ASP A 567 -2.53 4.33 -30.96
C ASP A 567 -2.31 2.90 -30.40
N GLU A 568 -2.21 1.93 -31.31
CA GLU A 568 -1.99 0.52 -30.99
C GLU A 568 -0.66 0.28 -30.26
N ARG A 569 0.40 1.02 -30.63
CA ARG A 569 1.72 0.88 -30.00
C ARG A 569 1.67 1.35 -28.56
N ARG A 570 1.05 2.50 -28.29
CA ARG A 570 0.82 3.01 -26.94
C ARG A 570 -0.03 2.04 -26.12
N PHE A 571 -1.08 1.50 -26.71
CA PHE A 571 -1.93 0.50 -26.07
C PHE A 571 -1.12 -0.74 -25.67
N GLU A 572 -0.30 -1.27 -26.57
CA GLU A 572 0.59 -2.41 -26.29
C GLU A 572 1.54 -2.11 -25.13
N THR A 573 2.19 -0.94 -25.13
CA THR A 573 3.07 -0.50 -24.02
C THR A 573 2.31 -0.51 -22.68
N LEU A 574 1.12 0.09 -22.64
CA LEU A 574 0.33 0.19 -21.40
C LEU A 574 -0.19 -1.17 -20.92
N VAL A 575 -0.62 -2.06 -21.84
CA VAL A 575 -1.05 -3.42 -21.51
C VAL A 575 0.10 -4.22 -20.89
N LYS A 576 1.30 -4.16 -21.47
CA LYS A 576 2.49 -4.84 -20.92
C LYS A 576 2.85 -4.33 -19.53
N MET A 577 2.88 -3.00 -19.35
CA MET A 577 3.14 -2.38 -18.05
C MET A 577 2.11 -2.81 -17.00
N MET A 578 0.82 -2.81 -17.36
CA MET A 578 -0.26 -3.17 -16.45
C MET A 578 -0.30 -4.67 -16.13
N ALA A 579 0.10 -5.53 -17.08
CA ALA A 579 0.21 -6.97 -16.86
C ALA A 579 1.37 -7.30 -15.91
N ASP A 580 2.54 -6.70 -16.11
CA ASP A 580 3.69 -6.85 -15.21
C ASP A 580 3.31 -6.38 -13.79
N ASP A 581 2.73 -5.18 -13.64
CA ASP A 581 2.30 -4.68 -12.33
C ASP A 581 1.25 -5.59 -11.67
N ALA A 582 0.25 -6.09 -12.41
CA ALA A 582 -0.77 -6.99 -11.89
C ALA A 582 -0.18 -8.32 -11.37
N ILE A 583 0.80 -8.89 -12.07
CA ILE A 583 1.48 -10.13 -11.68
C ILE A 583 2.37 -9.89 -10.46
N GLN A 584 3.19 -8.84 -10.49
CA GLN A 584 4.12 -8.52 -9.40
C GLN A 584 3.39 -8.17 -8.10
N ASN A 585 2.14 -7.68 -8.17
CA ASN A 585 1.34 -7.36 -6.98
C ASN A 585 0.68 -8.57 -6.29
N ILE A 586 0.73 -9.78 -6.86
CA ILE A 586 0.18 -10.99 -6.24
C ILE A 586 0.85 -11.28 -4.90
N ALA A 587 2.19 -11.23 -4.81
CA ALA A 587 2.91 -11.51 -3.57
C ALA A 587 2.62 -10.49 -2.46
N PRO A 588 2.82 -9.18 -2.64
CA PRO A 588 2.57 -8.21 -1.56
C PRO A 588 1.10 -8.13 -1.14
N SER A 589 0.15 -8.37 -2.06
CA SER A 589 -1.30 -8.25 -1.83
C SER A 589 -2.06 -9.58 -1.87
N GLY A 590 -1.38 -10.71 -1.66
CA GLY A 590 -1.96 -12.05 -1.88
C GLY A 590 -3.22 -12.31 -1.06
N HIS A 591 -3.30 -11.78 0.17
CA HIS A 591 -4.50 -11.90 1.00
C HIS A 591 -5.70 -11.15 0.40
N HIS A 592 -5.51 -9.98 -0.24
CA HIS A 592 -6.60 -9.28 -0.92
C HIS A 592 -7.10 -10.06 -2.13
N TYR A 593 -6.20 -10.67 -2.92
CA TYR A 593 -6.59 -11.55 -4.03
C TYR A 593 -7.35 -12.78 -3.54
N ALA A 594 -6.87 -13.43 -2.46
CA ALA A 594 -7.54 -14.58 -1.87
C ALA A 594 -8.94 -14.19 -1.32
N MET A 595 -9.05 -13.05 -0.63
CA MET A 595 -10.33 -12.53 -0.16
C MET A 595 -11.30 -12.23 -1.30
N ALA A 596 -10.84 -11.58 -2.37
CA ALA A 596 -11.65 -11.25 -3.54
C ALA A 596 -12.15 -12.53 -4.23
N LYS A 597 -11.28 -13.52 -4.43
CA LYS A 597 -11.63 -14.81 -5.03
C LYS A 597 -12.56 -15.64 -4.14
N ALA A 598 -12.35 -15.66 -2.84
CA ALA A 598 -13.29 -16.28 -1.92
C ALA A 598 -14.65 -15.56 -1.97
N ALA A 599 -14.66 -14.22 -2.00
CA ALA A 599 -15.90 -13.45 -2.05
C ALA A 599 -16.66 -13.63 -3.38
N SER A 600 -15.99 -13.88 -4.51
CA SER A 600 -16.67 -14.04 -5.81
C SER A 600 -17.64 -15.22 -5.88
N PHE A 601 -17.44 -16.24 -5.06
CA PHE A 601 -18.39 -17.36 -4.94
C PHE A 601 -19.69 -16.97 -4.24
N THR A 602 -19.72 -15.86 -3.50
CA THR A 602 -20.85 -15.49 -2.60
C THR A 602 -21.92 -14.61 -3.24
N SER A 603 -21.61 -13.84 -4.28
CA SER A 603 -22.56 -12.96 -4.99
C SER A 603 -22.02 -12.51 -6.34
N ASP A 604 -22.88 -12.09 -7.27
CA ASP A 604 -22.50 -11.50 -8.56
C ASP A 604 -21.71 -10.21 -8.35
N ARG A 605 -22.12 -9.35 -7.42
CA ARG A 605 -21.37 -8.14 -7.07
C ARG A 605 -19.91 -8.45 -6.74
N ASN A 606 -19.66 -9.46 -5.91
CA ASN A 606 -18.30 -9.82 -5.53
C ASN A 606 -17.55 -10.52 -6.69
N ALA A 607 -18.25 -11.27 -7.54
CA ALA A 607 -17.67 -11.81 -8.77
C ALA A 607 -17.20 -10.70 -9.72
N ARG A 608 -18.02 -9.66 -9.91
CA ARG A 608 -17.65 -8.47 -10.70
C ARG A 608 -16.44 -7.74 -10.11
N LYS A 609 -16.33 -7.64 -8.78
CA LYS A 609 -15.13 -7.08 -8.13
C LYS A 609 -13.88 -7.90 -8.42
N GLU A 610 -13.99 -9.22 -8.42
CA GLU A 610 -12.89 -10.13 -8.72
C GLU A 610 -12.48 -10.08 -10.20
N GLU A 611 -13.43 -9.89 -11.12
CA GLU A 611 -13.16 -9.63 -12.54
C GLU A 611 -12.43 -8.30 -12.77
N HIS A 612 -12.67 -7.27 -11.96
CA HIS A 612 -12.11 -5.94 -12.15
C HIS A 612 -10.71 -5.76 -11.54
N GLY A 613 -10.36 -6.50 -10.49
CA GLY A 613 -9.08 -6.33 -9.80
C GLY A 613 -8.60 -7.55 -9.00
N GLY A 614 -9.22 -8.72 -9.20
CA GLY A 614 -8.83 -9.99 -8.60
C GLY A 614 -7.92 -10.83 -9.51
N LEU A 615 -7.88 -12.14 -9.26
CA LEU A 615 -7.03 -13.06 -10.03
C LEU A 615 -7.52 -13.19 -11.49
N CYS A 616 -8.83 -13.13 -11.73
CA CYS A 616 -9.38 -13.09 -13.09
C CYS A 616 -8.89 -11.88 -13.89
N TYR A 617 -8.72 -10.72 -13.25
CA TYR A 617 -8.12 -9.55 -13.89
C TYR A 617 -6.65 -9.80 -14.24
N VAL A 618 -5.88 -10.38 -13.31
CA VAL A 618 -4.46 -10.74 -13.55
C VAL A 618 -4.34 -11.66 -14.76
N GLU A 619 -5.14 -12.73 -14.83
CA GLU A 619 -5.15 -13.67 -15.96
C GLU A 619 -5.55 -12.98 -17.27
N THR A 620 -6.54 -12.09 -17.23
CA THR A 620 -6.95 -11.30 -18.40
C THR A 620 -5.80 -10.43 -18.90
N MET A 621 -5.11 -9.72 -18.01
CA MET A 621 -3.97 -8.87 -18.39
C MET A 621 -2.79 -9.68 -18.91
N LYS A 622 -2.49 -10.83 -18.30
CA LYS A 622 -1.48 -11.77 -18.80
C LYS A 622 -1.79 -12.20 -20.23
N GLN A 623 -3.02 -12.67 -20.47
CA GLN A 623 -3.46 -13.09 -21.80
C GLN A 623 -3.30 -11.95 -22.81
N LEU A 624 -3.81 -10.75 -22.50
CA LEU A 624 -3.69 -9.57 -23.36
C LEU A 624 -2.24 -9.21 -23.67
N SER A 625 -1.34 -9.29 -22.70
CA SER A 625 0.08 -8.97 -22.90
C SER A 625 0.83 -9.95 -23.81
N SER A 626 0.35 -11.21 -23.89
CA SER A 626 0.90 -12.26 -24.77
C SER A 626 0.20 -12.37 -26.13
N THR A 627 -0.81 -11.55 -26.37
CA THR A 627 -1.69 -11.64 -27.55
C THR A 627 -1.07 -10.97 -28.78
N SER A 628 -1.41 -11.46 -29.97
CA SER A 628 -0.94 -10.90 -31.25
C SER A 628 -1.46 -9.48 -31.48
N SER A 629 -0.74 -8.67 -32.28
CA SER A 629 -1.15 -7.30 -32.59
C SER A 629 -2.55 -7.19 -33.21
N SER A 630 -2.96 -8.17 -34.03
CA SER A 630 -4.30 -8.17 -34.67
C SER A 630 -5.45 -8.36 -33.69
N ASP A 631 -5.25 -9.15 -32.64
CA ASP A 631 -6.27 -9.40 -31.62
C ASP A 631 -6.37 -8.22 -30.63
N LEU A 632 -5.26 -7.53 -30.37
CA LEU A 632 -5.25 -6.29 -29.59
C LEU A 632 -6.07 -5.17 -30.26
N ALA A 633 -6.07 -5.10 -31.59
CA ALA A 633 -6.92 -4.16 -32.32
C ALA A 633 -8.42 -4.42 -32.06
N GLY A 634 -8.83 -5.69 -31.97
CA GLY A 634 -10.21 -6.05 -31.61
C GLY A 634 -10.61 -5.59 -30.20
N VAL A 635 -9.69 -5.70 -29.23
CA VAL A 635 -9.90 -5.16 -27.88
C VAL A 635 -10.03 -3.65 -27.91
N LEU A 636 -9.19 -2.97 -28.69
CA LEU A 636 -9.21 -1.51 -28.85
C LEU A 636 -10.55 -1.01 -29.42
N GLU A 637 -11.14 -1.72 -30.39
CA GLU A 637 -12.50 -1.42 -30.88
C GLU A 637 -13.57 -1.59 -29.80
N GLU A 638 -13.43 -2.60 -28.94
CA GLU A 638 -14.35 -2.80 -27.82
C GLU A 638 -14.24 -1.65 -26.81
N LEU A 639 -13.02 -1.15 -26.53
CA LEU A 639 -12.82 0.04 -25.69
C LEU A 639 -13.50 1.29 -26.28
N ARG A 640 -13.47 1.46 -27.61
CA ARG A 640 -14.20 2.54 -28.30
C ARG A 640 -15.70 2.38 -28.15
N THR A 641 -16.20 1.14 -28.24
CA THR A 641 -17.63 0.83 -28.05
C THR A 641 -18.09 1.16 -26.64
N ILE A 642 -17.28 0.82 -25.63
CA ILE A 642 -17.51 1.22 -24.23
C ILE A 642 -17.59 2.75 -24.13
N GLY A 643 -16.57 3.45 -24.64
CA GLY A 643 -16.50 4.92 -24.61
C GLY A 643 -17.75 5.59 -25.20
N LYS A 644 -18.14 5.21 -26.41
CA LYS A 644 -19.36 5.72 -27.09
C LYS A 644 -20.64 5.46 -26.30
N THR A 645 -20.67 4.38 -25.52
CA THR A 645 -21.87 3.98 -24.77
C THR A 645 -22.00 4.74 -23.45
N ILE A 646 -20.91 4.93 -22.70
CA ILE A 646 -20.98 5.41 -21.31
C ILE A 646 -20.44 6.83 -21.08
N LEU A 647 -19.64 7.41 -21.97
CA LEU A 647 -19.07 8.76 -21.78
C LEU A 647 -20.10 9.87 -22.10
N ASN A 648 -21.19 9.89 -21.34
CA ASN A 648 -22.27 10.85 -21.44
C ASN A 648 -22.92 11.09 -20.07
N LYS A 649 -23.82 12.08 -19.97
CA LYS A 649 -24.46 12.45 -18.69
C LYS A 649 -25.77 11.75 -18.38
N LYS A 650 -26.16 10.71 -19.13
CA LYS A 650 -27.47 10.04 -18.97
C LYS A 650 -27.66 9.42 -17.58
N TYR A 651 -26.63 8.72 -17.09
CA TYR A 651 -26.61 8.09 -15.76
C TYR A 651 -25.43 8.57 -14.92
N MET A 652 -25.31 9.89 -14.78
CA MET A 652 -24.20 10.55 -14.09
C MET A 652 -24.65 11.22 -12.79
N ARG A 653 -23.80 11.16 -11.77
CA ARG A 653 -23.81 12.11 -10.64
C ARG A 653 -22.42 12.66 -10.39
N VAL A 654 -22.33 13.88 -9.86
CA VAL A 654 -21.05 14.55 -9.59
C VAL A 654 -20.99 15.02 -8.14
N ALA A 655 -19.80 15.01 -7.55
CA ALA A 655 -19.48 15.65 -6.30
C ALA A 655 -18.38 16.70 -6.50
N VAL A 656 -18.54 17.84 -5.82
CA VAL A 656 -17.58 18.93 -5.83
C VAL A 656 -17.24 19.30 -4.39
N ASN A 657 -15.96 19.20 -4.04
CA ASN A 657 -15.43 19.70 -2.77
C ASN A 657 -14.51 20.88 -3.09
N SER A 658 -14.84 22.07 -2.59
CA SER A 658 -14.08 23.29 -2.88
C SER A 658 -14.33 24.38 -1.85
N ASP A 659 -13.37 25.29 -1.70
CA ASP A 659 -13.51 26.59 -1.05
C ASP A 659 -13.77 27.74 -2.06
N SER A 660 -13.91 27.44 -3.35
CA SER A 660 -14.25 28.38 -4.43
C SER A 660 -15.70 28.24 -4.89
N GLU A 661 -16.38 29.37 -5.05
CA GLU A 661 -17.74 29.44 -5.60
C GLU A 661 -17.77 29.27 -7.13
N ASP A 662 -16.68 29.65 -7.82
CA ASP A 662 -16.58 29.62 -9.29
C ASP A 662 -16.55 28.20 -9.85
N ALA A 663 -16.10 27.22 -9.05
CA ALA A 663 -15.91 25.84 -9.49
C ALA A 663 -17.19 25.22 -10.07
N LEU A 664 -18.35 25.62 -9.56
CA LEU A 664 -19.64 25.10 -10.02
C LEU A 664 -19.98 25.56 -11.45
N GLY A 665 -19.58 26.77 -11.83
CA GLY A 665 -19.80 27.31 -13.17
C GLY A 665 -19.04 26.51 -14.24
N ASP A 666 -17.78 26.18 -13.97
CA ASP A 666 -16.94 25.37 -14.85
C ASP A 666 -17.45 23.93 -14.98
N VAL A 667 -17.88 23.31 -13.88
CA VAL A 667 -18.56 22.01 -13.92
C VAL A 667 -19.84 22.08 -14.76
N GLY A 668 -20.62 23.17 -14.63
CA GLY A 668 -21.81 23.40 -15.44
C GLY A 668 -21.53 23.53 -16.94
N THR A 669 -20.38 24.10 -17.30
CA THR A 669 -19.92 24.22 -18.69
C THR A 669 -19.59 22.85 -19.28
N PHE A 670 -18.80 22.04 -18.56
CA PHE A 670 -18.52 20.64 -18.95
C PHE A 670 -19.80 19.82 -19.13
N LEU A 671 -20.70 19.87 -18.15
CA LEU A 671 -21.98 19.17 -18.23
C LEU A 671 -22.86 19.67 -19.37
N SER A 672 -22.66 20.89 -19.87
CA SER A 672 -23.36 21.42 -21.04
C SER A 672 -22.76 20.92 -22.36
N ALA A 673 -21.45 20.65 -22.39
CA ALA A 673 -20.72 20.23 -23.58
C ALA A 673 -20.85 18.73 -23.88
N ILE A 674 -21.04 17.88 -22.86
CA ILE A 674 -21.17 16.42 -23.06
C ILE A 674 -22.60 15.99 -23.40
N ASP A 675 -22.71 14.90 -24.17
CA ASP A 675 -23.98 14.36 -24.67
C ASP A 675 -24.85 13.73 -23.57
N GLY A 676 -26.11 13.48 -23.93
CA GLY A 676 -27.12 12.78 -23.12
C GLY A 676 -28.04 13.71 -22.33
N GLU A 677 -29.16 13.18 -21.85
CA GLU A 677 -30.01 13.88 -20.87
C GLU A 677 -30.05 13.03 -19.60
N CYS A 678 -29.71 13.63 -18.46
CA CYS A 678 -29.68 12.90 -17.20
C CYS A 678 -31.10 12.45 -16.83
N VAL A 679 -31.32 11.14 -16.77
CA VAL A 679 -32.60 10.54 -16.38
C VAL A 679 -32.60 10.08 -14.93
N ALA A 680 -31.44 9.62 -14.43
CA ALA A 680 -31.22 9.23 -13.04
C ALA A 680 -29.73 9.33 -12.68
N GLY A 681 -29.41 9.84 -11.49
CA GLY A 681 -28.02 9.88 -11.01
C GLY A 681 -27.54 8.59 -10.34
N LEU A 682 -28.42 7.60 -10.21
CA LEU A 682 -28.16 6.31 -9.57
C LEU A 682 -29.09 5.25 -10.19
N GLU A 683 -28.49 4.21 -10.78
CA GLU A 683 -29.17 2.99 -11.25
C GLU A 683 -28.63 1.78 -10.49
N LYS A 684 -29.47 0.77 -10.26
CA LYS A 684 -29.10 -0.43 -9.50
C LYS A 684 -29.27 -1.69 -10.34
N SER A 685 -28.25 -2.52 -10.32
CA SER A 685 -28.30 -3.90 -10.78
C SER A 685 -28.91 -4.80 -9.71
N VAL A 686 -29.57 -5.86 -10.16
CA VAL A 686 -30.11 -6.93 -9.31
C VAL A 686 -29.19 -8.14 -9.40
N GLU A 687 -28.87 -8.75 -8.26
CA GLU A 687 -28.21 -10.04 -8.17
C GLU A 687 -29.07 -11.11 -8.87
N LYS A 688 -28.46 -11.92 -9.73
CA LYS A 688 -29.15 -13.06 -10.34
C LYS A 688 -29.18 -14.21 -9.32
N SER A 689 -30.26 -14.37 -8.56
CA SER A 689 -30.46 -15.51 -7.60
C SER A 689 -30.67 -16.84 -8.35
N SER A 690 -30.49 -18.08 -7.83
CA SER A 690 -30.39 -18.58 -6.44
C SER A 690 -29.54 -19.87 -6.27
N ASP A 691 -28.84 -20.37 -7.30
CA ASP A 691 -28.22 -21.71 -7.29
C ASP A 691 -26.72 -21.73 -6.92
N ARG A 692 -26.20 -20.67 -6.30
CA ARG A 692 -24.79 -20.63 -5.89
C ARG A 692 -24.58 -21.59 -4.72
N THR A 693 -23.67 -22.55 -4.86
CA THR A 693 -23.34 -23.56 -3.84
C THR A 693 -22.03 -23.26 -3.08
N GLY A 694 -21.52 -22.02 -3.18
CA GLY A 694 -20.19 -21.67 -2.72
C GLY A 694 -19.10 -22.19 -3.67
N GLY A 695 -17.86 -22.27 -3.20
CA GLY A 695 -16.74 -22.75 -4.00
C GLY A 695 -15.40 -22.75 -3.25
N THR A 696 -14.45 -23.53 -3.73
CA THR A 696 -13.07 -23.55 -3.22
C THR A 696 -12.12 -23.41 -4.41
N PHE A 697 -11.10 -22.56 -4.27
CA PHE A 697 -10.12 -22.29 -5.32
C PHE A 697 -8.70 -22.27 -4.74
N SER A 698 -7.80 -23.09 -5.28
CA SER A 698 -6.38 -23.02 -4.93
C SER A 698 -5.58 -22.53 -6.12
N TYR A 699 -4.80 -21.48 -5.91
CA TYR A 699 -3.90 -20.89 -6.89
C TYR A 699 -2.45 -21.23 -6.51
N GLU A 700 -1.88 -22.19 -7.24
CA GLU A 700 -0.53 -22.68 -6.97
C GLU A 700 0.51 -21.67 -7.46
N MET A 701 1.30 -21.15 -6.52
CA MET A 701 2.42 -20.25 -6.76
C MET A 701 3.66 -20.79 -6.07
N PRO A 702 4.87 -20.60 -6.63
CA PRO A 702 6.11 -21.10 -6.05
C PRO A 702 6.57 -20.28 -4.84
N PHE A 703 5.65 -19.85 -3.98
CA PHE A 703 5.92 -19.08 -2.78
C PHE A 703 6.37 -19.97 -1.62
N GLN A 704 7.03 -19.37 -0.63
CA GLN A 704 7.41 -20.06 0.62
C GLN A 704 6.31 -19.99 1.70
N VAL A 705 5.28 -19.17 1.46
CA VAL A 705 4.15 -18.92 2.36
C VAL A 705 2.86 -18.87 1.55
N SER A 706 1.72 -18.97 2.24
CA SER A 706 0.39 -18.94 1.66
C SER A 706 -0.40 -17.69 2.05
N TYR A 707 -1.48 -17.45 1.31
CA TYR A 707 -2.51 -16.45 1.58
C TYR A 707 -3.86 -17.16 1.56
N VAL A 708 -4.68 -16.95 2.58
CA VAL A 708 -5.96 -17.64 2.71
C VAL A 708 -7.08 -16.62 2.80
N GLY A 709 -8.18 -16.86 2.10
CA GLY A 709 -9.42 -16.10 2.17
C GLY A 709 -10.61 -17.04 2.33
N ARG A 710 -11.55 -16.69 3.21
CA ARG A 710 -12.84 -17.40 3.35
C ARG A 710 -13.96 -16.38 3.52
N SER A 711 -14.98 -16.46 2.67
CA SER A 711 -16.05 -15.46 2.59
C SER A 711 -17.43 -16.10 2.61
N LEU A 712 -18.38 -15.44 3.26
CA LEU A 712 -19.80 -15.83 3.30
C LEU A 712 -20.72 -14.59 3.33
N PRO A 713 -21.94 -14.68 2.80
CA PRO A 713 -22.93 -13.60 2.89
C PRO A 713 -23.59 -13.58 4.28
N THR A 714 -23.87 -12.38 4.81
CA THR A 714 -24.62 -12.13 6.05
C THR A 714 -25.72 -11.10 5.80
N VAL A 715 -25.69 -9.93 6.46
CA VAL A 715 -26.74 -8.90 6.41
C VAL A 715 -26.19 -7.52 6.04
N PRO A 716 -26.95 -6.69 5.32
CA PRO A 716 -26.50 -5.39 4.84
C PRO A 716 -26.42 -4.35 5.97
N TYR A 717 -25.77 -3.22 5.70
CA TYR A 717 -25.37 -2.21 6.69
C TYR A 717 -26.49 -1.72 7.63
N VAL A 718 -27.71 -1.50 7.11
CA VAL A 718 -28.81 -0.96 7.93
C VAL A 718 -29.54 -2.01 8.77
N HIS A 719 -29.25 -3.30 8.55
CA HIS A 719 -29.84 -4.40 9.29
C HIS A 719 -29.40 -4.35 10.76
N ASN A 720 -30.29 -4.74 11.68
CA ASN A 720 -30.04 -4.61 13.12
C ASN A 720 -28.84 -5.44 13.60
N ASP A 721 -28.56 -6.58 12.94
CA ASP A 721 -27.44 -7.47 13.29
C ASP A 721 -26.10 -7.03 12.71
N HIS A 722 -26.07 -6.06 11.79
CA HIS A 722 -24.82 -5.65 11.13
C HIS A 722 -23.82 -5.05 12.13
N ALA A 723 -24.30 -4.28 13.11
CA ALA A 723 -23.45 -3.71 14.16
C ALA A 723 -22.81 -4.80 15.03
N ALA A 724 -23.57 -5.82 15.44
CA ALA A 724 -23.06 -6.93 16.24
C ALA A 724 -22.07 -7.78 15.45
N LEU A 725 -22.33 -8.06 14.15
CA LEU A 725 -21.38 -8.77 13.29
C LEU A 725 -20.07 -7.99 13.09
N ARG A 726 -20.15 -6.66 12.96
CA ARG A 726 -18.96 -5.81 12.82
C ARG A 726 -18.11 -5.82 14.09
N VAL A 727 -18.74 -5.81 15.26
CA VAL A 727 -18.06 -5.99 16.55
C VAL A 727 -17.47 -7.41 16.65
N ALA A 728 -18.23 -8.44 16.25
CA ALA A 728 -17.77 -9.82 16.24
C ALA A 728 -16.54 -10.03 15.34
N ALA A 729 -16.49 -9.40 14.16
CA ALA A 729 -15.33 -9.45 13.28
C ALA A 729 -14.06 -8.86 13.93
N LYS A 730 -14.20 -7.71 14.62
CA LYS A 730 -13.07 -7.09 15.34
C LYS A 730 -12.64 -7.91 16.56
N LEU A 731 -13.61 -8.47 17.29
CA LEU A 731 -13.38 -9.36 18.42
C LEU A 731 -12.63 -10.63 17.98
N LEU A 732 -13.13 -11.32 16.94
CA LEU A 732 -12.49 -12.50 16.36
C LEU A 732 -11.05 -12.20 15.92
N SER A 733 -10.85 -11.06 15.23
CA SER A 733 -9.51 -10.67 14.78
C SER A 733 -8.53 -10.55 15.94
N SER A 734 -8.92 -9.87 17.02
CA SER A 734 -8.04 -9.54 18.15
C SER A 734 -7.88 -10.66 19.17
N LYS A 735 -8.95 -11.40 19.50
CA LYS A 735 -8.97 -12.35 20.62
C LYS A 735 -8.88 -13.82 20.19
N TYR A 736 -8.97 -14.12 18.89
CA TYR A 736 -8.93 -15.50 18.40
C TYR A 736 -7.99 -15.71 17.21
N LEU A 737 -8.15 -14.94 16.13
CA LEU A 737 -7.41 -15.14 14.89
C LEU A 737 -5.93 -14.74 15.00
N LEU A 738 -5.62 -13.57 15.58
CA LEU A 738 -4.23 -13.18 15.79
C LEU A 738 -3.49 -14.15 16.74
N PRO A 739 -4.03 -14.50 17.93
CA PRO A 739 -3.38 -15.50 18.78
C PRO A 739 -3.20 -16.87 18.11
N THR A 740 -4.23 -17.39 17.43
CA THR A 740 -4.17 -18.76 16.88
C THR A 740 -3.37 -18.83 15.57
N VAL A 741 -3.61 -17.92 14.62
CA VAL A 741 -3.02 -18.00 13.27
C VAL A 741 -1.65 -17.32 13.21
N ARG A 742 -1.47 -16.18 13.89
CA ARG A 742 -0.19 -15.45 13.90
C ARG A 742 0.74 -15.95 15.01
N GLU A 743 0.35 -15.86 16.28
CA GLU A 743 1.28 -16.13 17.40
C GLU A 743 1.63 -17.62 17.51
N LYS A 744 0.62 -18.50 17.42
CA LYS A 744 0.81 -19.96 17.43
C LYS A 744 1.18 -20.52 16.06
N GLY A 745 0.48 -20.10 15.01
CA GLY A 745 0.65 -20.60 13.64
C GLY A 745 1.85 -20.01 12.89
N GLY A 746 2.37 -18.86 13.31
CA GLY A 746 3.53 -18.20 12.69
C GLY A 746 3.21 -17.41 11.41
N ALA A 747 1.94 -17.17 11.09
CA ALA A 747 1.57 -16.25 10.00
C ALA A 747 1.91 -14.80 10.38
N TYR A 748 2.14 -13.93 9.39
CA TYR A 748 2.40 -12.52 9.67
C TYR A 748 1.15 -11.74 10.06
N GLY A 749 0.00 -12.07 9.45
CA GLY A 749 -1.27 -11.43 9.75
C GLY A 749 -2.47 -12.36 9.59
N ALA A 750 -3.52 -12.11 10.37
CA ALA A 750 -4.80 -12.78 10.26
C ALA A 750 -5.93 -11.89 10.77
N GLY A 751 -7.15 -12.08 10.27
CA GLY A 751 -8.29 -11.29 10.73
C GLY A 751 -9.60 -11.62 10.05
N ALA A 752 -10.63 -10.87 10.43
CA ALA A 752 -11.97 -10.94 9.88
C ALA A 752 -12.51 -9.52 9.62
N THR A 753 -13.28 -9.37 8.55
CA THR A 753 -13.86 -8.10 8.11
C THR A 753 -15.31 -8.28 7.68
N LEU A 754 -16.09 -7.19 7.75
CA LEU A 754 -17.47 -7.14 7.27
C LEU A 754 -17.64 -5.96 6.31
N GLY A 755 -18.01 -6.24 5.07
CA GLY A 755 -18.35 -5.22 4.07
C GLY A 755 -19.76 -4.65 4.30
N SER A 756 -20.01 -3.42 3.82
CA SER A 756 -21.31 -2.74 3.97
C SER A 756 -22.49 -3.49 3.37
N ALA A 757 -22.25 -4.34 2.37
CA ALA A 757 -23.28 -5.16 1.73
C ALA A 757 -23.47 -6.54 2.38
N GLY A 758 -22.79 -6.80 3.50
CA GLY A 758 -22.96 -8.01 4.29
C GLY A 758 -22.00 -9.16 3.98
N THR A 759 -20.99 -8.99 3.13
CA THR A 759 -19.96 -10.04 2.96
C THR A 759 -19.06 -10.08 4.21
N PHE A 760 -19.06 -11.20 4.92
CA PHE A 760 -18.14 -11.47 6.04
C PHE A 760 -16.95 -12.28 5.50
N THR A 761 -15.73 -11.79 5.72
CA THR A 761 -14.52 -12.37 5.14
C THR A 761 -13.41 -12.53 6.17
N PHE A 762 -12.91 -13.75 6.30
CA PHE A 762 -11.70 -14.12 7.03
C PHE A 762 -10.48 -14.12 6.10
N TYR A 763 -9.31 -13.82 6.66
CA TYR A 763 -8.05 -13.86 5.90
C TYR A 763 -6.83 -14.21 6.76
N SER A 764 -5.79 -14.73 6.11
CA SER A 764 -4.42 -14.79 6.62
C SER A 764 -3.42 -14.31 5.57
N TYR A 765 -2.26 -13.83 6.02
CA TYR A 765 -1.24 -13.20 5.20
C TYR A 765 0.16 -13.69 5.59
N ARG A 766 0.93 -14.15 4.59
CA ARG A 766 2.24 -14.81 4.74
C ARG A 766 2.17 -15.97 5.75
N ASP A 767 1.24 -16.88 5.48
CA ASP A 767 0.83 -17.96 6.36
C ASP A 767 1.54 -19.28 6.02
N PRO A 768 2.30 -19.89 6.95
CA PRO A 768 2.96 -21.18 6.70
C PRO A 768 2.02 -22.39 6.84
N GLN A 769 0.81 -22.24 7.38
CA GLN A 769 -0.09 -23.35 7.74
C GLN A 769 -1.54 -23.13 7.24
N PRO A 770 -1.78 -23.06 5.91
CA PRO A 770 -3.10 -22.70 5.37
C PRO A 770 -4.22 -23.68 5.75
N ALA A 771 -3.94 -24.97 5.91
CA ALA A 771 -4.94 -25.96 6.34
C ALA A 771 -5.45 -25.69 7.77
N ASN A 772 -4.52 -25.53 8.72
CA ASN A 772 -4.85 -25.21 10.12
C ASN A 772 -5.62 -23.88 10.23
N THR A 773 -5.28 -22.91 9.38
CA THR A 773 -5.99 -21.63 9.29
C THR A 773 -7.44 -21.80 8.84
N LEU A 774 -7.73 -22.65 7.86
CA LEU A 774 -9.09 -22.93 7.41
C LEU A 774 -9.94 -23.62 8.50
N ASP A 775 -9.34 -24.54 9.24
CA ASP A 775 -9.98 -25.17 10.41
C ASP A 775 -10.28 -24.14 11.50
N THR A 776 -9.34 -23.22 11.73
CA THR A 776 -9.51 -22.10 12.67
C THR A 776 -10.66 -21.19 12.24
N PHE A 777 -10.77 -20.86 10.94
CA PHE A 777 -11.90 -20.05 10.43
C PHE A 777 -13.25 -20.74 10.64
N THR A 778 -13.31 -22.05 10.48
CA THR A 778 -14.52 -22.84 10.72
C THR A 778 -14.90 -22.84 12.20
N SER A 779 -13.90 -22.89 13.09
CA SER A 779 -14.09 -22.88 14.54
C SER A 779 -14.54 -21.53 15.12
N CYS A 780 -14.39 -20.43 14.38
CA CYS A 780 -14.79 -19.08 14.81
C CYS A 780 -16.27 -18.99 15.22
N ARG A 781 -17.17 -19.69 14.51
CA ARG A 781 -18.60 -19.72 14.82
C ARG A 781 -18.83 -20.25 16.23
N ASP A 782 -18.26 -21.42 16.51
CA ASP A 782 -18.47 -22.13 17.77
C ASP A 782 -17.80 -21.38 18.92
N TRP A 783 -16.64 -20.76 18.67
CA TRP A 783 -15.97 -19.88 19.62
C TRP A 783 -16.85 -18.69 20.03
N LEU A 784 -17.47 -18.01 19.05
CA LEU A 784 -18.41 -16.91 19.31
C LEU A 784 -19.66 -17.38 20.03
N ALA A 785 -20.29 -18.47 19.56
CA ALA A 785 -21.54 -18.98 20.12
C ALA A 785 -21.36 -19.40 21.59
N THR A 786 -20.28 -20.12 21.90
CA THR A 786 -19.98 -20.56 23.27
C THR A 786 -19.70 -19.39 24.20
N GLY A 787 -18.95 -18.38 23.73
CA GLY A 787 -18.70 -17.14 24.46
C GLY A 787 -17.97 -17.29 25.80
N SER A 788 -17.37 -18.45 26.08
CA SER A 788 -16.64 -18.71 27.34
C SER A 788 -15.24 -18.09 27.35
N ALA A 789 -14.67 -17.85 26.16
CA ALA A 789 -13.30 -17.38 25.97
C ALA A 789 -13.15 -15.84 25.88
N PHE A 790 -14.23 -15.08 26.01
CA PHE A 790 -14.20 -13.61 26.03
C PHE A 790 -15.22 -13.03 27.01
N GLY A 791 -14.90 -11.86 27.57
CA GLY A 791 -15.75 -11.12 28.51
C GLY A 791 -16.34 -9.84 27.92
N ASP A 792 -17.08 -9.09 28.73
CA ASP A 792 -17.68 -7.81 28.32
C ASP A 792 -16.61 -6.77 27.97
N GLN A 793 -15.47 -6.78 28.67
CA GLN A 793 -14.33 -5.91 28.39
C GLN A 793 -13.77 -6.13 26.97
N ASP A 794 -13.67 -7.38 26.52
CA ASP A 794 -13.22 -7.68 25.15
C ASP A 794 -14.19 -7.16 24.09
N VAL A 795 -15.49 -7.18 24.39
CA VAL A 795 -16.54 -6.62 23.52
C VAL A 795 -16.45 -5.09 23.50
N GLU A 796 -16.19 -4.44 24.64
CA GLU A 796 -15.96 -2.99 24.72
C GLU A 796 -14.72 -2.57 23.91
N GLU A 797 -13.62 -3.31 23.99
CA GLU A 797 -12.41 -3.10 23.17
C GLU A 797 -12.69 -3.31 21.68
N ALA A 798 -13.46 -4.32 21.32
CA ALA A 798 -13.87 -4.55 19.94
C ALA A 798 -14.74 -3.39 19.41
N LYS A 799 -15.64 -2.83 20.22
CA LYS A 799 -16.39 -1.61 19.86
C LYS A 799 -15.47 -0.42 19.62
N LEU A 800 -14.49 -0.18 20.49
CA LEU A 800 -13.48 0.87 20.29
C LEU A 800 -12.76 0.66 18.94
N GLY A 801 -12.36 -0.58 18.65
CA GLY A 801 -11.78 -0.94 17.37
C GLY A 801 -12.69 -0.67 16.15
N VAL A 802 -14.00 -0.85 16.30
CA VAL A 802 -14.97 -0.47 15.25
C VAL A 802 -15.06 1.05 15.10
N PHE A 803 -15.08 1.80 16.21
CA PHE A 803 -15.14 3.25 16.17
C PHE A 803 -13.87 3.89 15.61
N GLN A 804 -12.71 3.24 15.76
CA GLN A 804 -11.46 3.65 15.12
C GLN A 804 -11.64 3.94 13.63
N ALA A 805 -12.40 3.09 12.92
CA ALA A 805 -12.69 3.25 11.50
C ALA A 805 -13.88 4.18 11.21
N ILE A 806 -14.86 4.26 12.12
CA ILE A 806 -16.04 5.14 11.94
C ILE A 806 -15.66 6.62 12.09
N ASP A 807 -14.81 6.90 13.08
CA ASP A 807 -14.40 8.24 13.53
C ASP A 807 -13.02 8.65 12.97
N ALA A 808 -12.44 7.85 12.07
CA ALA A 808 -11.20 8.20 11.41
C ALA A 808 -11.33 9.60 10.74
N PRO A 809 -10.29 10.44 10.82
CA PRO A 809 -10.32 11.79 10.27
C PRO A 809 -10.50 11.73 8.75
N VAL A 810 -11.33 12.63 8.23
CA VAL A 810 -11.64 12.73 6.80
C VAL A 810 -10.96 13.98 6.25
N SER A 811 -10.18 13.83 5.17
CA SER A 811 -9.55 14.96 4.48
C SER A 811 -10.62 15.90 3.89
N PRO A 812 -10.40 17.22 3.80
CA PRO A 812 -11.38 18.14 3.22
C PRO A 812 -11.91 17.71 1.85
N GLY A 813 -11.03 17.23 0.97
CA GLY A 813 -11.39 16.71 -0.34
C GLY A 813 -12.29 15.48 -0.33
N ASP A 814 -12.38 14.73 0.79
CA ASP A 814 -13.14 13.48 0.91
C ASP A 814 -14.41 13.61 1.77
N VAL A 815 -14.68 14.81 2.30
CA VAL A 815 -15.89 15.09 3.08
C VAL A 815 -17.13 14.81 2.23
N GLY A 816 -18.08 14.03 2.78
CA GLY A 816 -19.30 13.62 2.08
C GLY A 816 -19.17 12.43 1.12
N MET A 817 -17.95 11.91 0.87
CA MET A 817 -17.76 10.85 -0.13
C MET A 817 -18.36 9.51 0.28
N ARG A 818 -18.50 9.26 1.58
CA ARG A 818 -19.20 8.08 2.13
C ARG A 818 -20.66 8.01 1.65
N ASN A 819 -21.34 9.16 1.65
CA ASN A 819 -22.70 9.27 1.14
C ASN A 819 -22.73 9.18 -0.40
N PHE A 820 -21.83 9.89 -1.07
CA PHE A 820 -21.77 9.94 -2.54
C PHE A 820 -21.52 8.58 -3.20
N PHE A 821 -20.63 7.76 -2.64
CA PHE A 821 -20.26 6.46 -3.19
C PHE A 821 -21.13 5.31 -2.70
N TYR A 822 -21.57 5.34 -1.43
CA TYR A 822 -22.21 4.18 -0.81
C TYR A 822 -23.63 4.45 -0.30
N GLY A 823 -24.12 5.69 -0.41
CA GLY A 823 -25.45 6.07 0.10
C GLY A 823 -25.55 6.06 1.63
N ILE A 824 -24.43 6.02 2.35
CA ILE A 824 -24.41 6.06 3.81
C ILE A 824 -24.48 7.52 4.25
N SER A 825 -25.70 7.99 4.51
CA SER A 825 -25.98 9.33 5.06
C SER A 825 -25.57 9.43 6.53
N ASP A 826 -25.46 10.65 7.05
CA ASP A 826 -25.22 10.89 8.47
C ASP A 826 -26.30 10.28 9.37
N VAL A 827 -27.55 10.20 8.88
CA VAL A 827 -28.66 9.54 9.58
C VAL A 827 -28.41 8.04 9.70
N ALA A 828 -28.03 7.38 8.59
CA ALA A 828 -27.70 5.96 8.59
C ALA A 828 -26.48 5.68 9.46
N LEU A 829 -25.45 6.53 9.36
CA LEU A 829 -24.25 6.43 10.17
C LEU A 829 -24.53 6.62 11.66
N GLN A 830 -25.37 7.59 12.04
CA GLN A 830 -25.75 7.84 13.43
C GLN A 830 -26.56 6.67 14.01
N LYS A 831 -27.46 6.07 13.20
CA LYS A 831 -28.18 4.85 13.59
C LYS A 831 -27.19 3.70 13.85
N HIS A 832 -26.29 3.44 12.92
CA HIS A 832 -25.27 2.39 13.05
C HIS A 832 -24.35 2.64 14.26
N ARG A 833 -23.89 3.88 14.47
CA ARG A 833 -23.12 4.30 15.66
C ARG A 833 -23.83 3.91 16.94
N ARG A 834 -25.11 4.28 17.09
CA ARG A 834 -25.91 3.95 18.29
C ARG A 834 -26.08 2.44 18.46
N GLN A 835 -26.23 1.70 17.37
CA GLN A 835 -26.30 0.23 17.43
C GLN A 835 -24.98 -0.36 17.92
N VAL A 836 -23.83 0.06 17.37
CA VAL A 836 -22.50 -0.41 17.81
C VAL A 836 -22.26 -0.12 19.29
N MET A 837 -22.60 1.07 19.80
CA MET A 837 -22.46 1.41 21.22
C MET A 837 -23.22 0.45 22.14
N ARG A 838 -24.38 -0.05 21.68
CA ARG A 838 -25.30 -0.89 22.45
C ARG A 838 -25.00 -2.39 22.35
N VAL A 839 -24.14 -2.83 21.44
CA VAL A 839 -23.83 -4.25 21.26
C VAL A 839 -23.41 -4.87 22.60
N THR A 840 -24.01 -5.99 22.97
CA THR A 840 -23.64 -6.74 24.17
C THR A 840 -22.89 -8.02 23.81
N LYS A 841 -22.31 -8.68 24.79
CA LYS A 841 -21.76 -10.04 24.63
C LYS A 841 -22.83 -11.00 24.09
N GLN A 842 -24.05 -10.94 24.60
CA GLN A 842 -25.16 -11.79 24.14
C GLN A 842 -25.51 -11.52 22.67
N ASP A 843 -25.45 -10.27 22.22
CA ASP A 843 -25.66 -9.95 20.80
C ASP A 843 -24.58 -10.58 19.92
N VAL A 844 -23.31 -10.54 20.35
CA VAL A 844 -22.19 -11.17 19.64
C VAL A 844 -22.37 -12.69 19.55
N GLN A 845 -22.78 -13.33 20.65
CA GLN A 845 -23.07 -14.78 20.66
C GLN A 845 -24.25 -15.11 19.73
N ARG A 846 -25.31 -14.30 19.76
CA ARG A 846 -26.51 -14.49 18.95
C ARG A 846 -26.20 -14.43 17.46
N VAL A 847 -25.41 -13.45 17.01
CA VAL A 847 -25.08 -13.31 15.58
C VAL A 847 -24.08 -14.35 15.09
N ALA A 848 -23.49 -15.17 15.97
CA ALA A 848 -22.61 -16.27 15.56
C ALA A 848 -23.31 -17.23 14.59
N SER A 849 -24.62 -17.48 14.75
CA SER A 849 -25.39 -18.34 13.84
C SER A 849 -25.45 -17.79 12.40
N LEU A 850 -25.22 -16.49 12.20
CA LEU A 850 -25.15 -15.89 10.86
C LEU A 850 -23.82 -16.15 10.16
N LEU A 851 -22.83 -16.74 10.85
CA LEU A 851 -21.59 -17.23 10.24
C LEU A 851 -21.72 -18.66 9.69
N GLU A 852 -22.93 -19.21 9.72
CA GLU A 852 -23.29 -20.46 9.06
C GLU A 852 -24.08 -20.14 7.79
N SER A 853 -23.54 -20.52 6.64
CA SER A 853 -24.12 -20.25 5.33
C SER A 853 -23.95 -21.47 4.44
N PRO A 854 -24.96 -21.84 3.63
CA PRO A 854 -24.78 -22.85 2.58
C PRO A 854 -23.90 -22.33 1.43
N ILE A 855 -23.66 -21.01 1.36
CA ILE A 855 -22.82 -20.35 0.36
C ILE A 855 -21.54 -19.88 1.03
N ILE A 856 -20.45 -20.62 0.82
CA ILE A 856 -19.12 -20.27 1.34
C ILE A 856 -18.11 -20.34 0.21
N GLY A 857 -17.34 -19.27 0.05
CA GLY A 857 -16.18 -19.25 -0.83
C GLY A 857 -14.89 -19.38 -0.04
N THR A 858 -13.96 -20.19 -0.53
CA THR A 858 -12.61 -20.35 0.04
C THR A 858 -11.58 -20.19 -1.06
N CYS A 859 -10.48 -19.49 -0.76
CA CYS A 859 -9.35 -19.37 -1.66
C CYS A 859 -8.02 -19.49 -0.92
N THR A 860 -7.08 -20.25 -1.50
CA THR A 860 -5.68 -20.32 -1.08
C THR A 860 -4.77 -19.90 -2.24
N ILE A 861 -3.76 -19.08 -1.96
CA ILE A 861 -2.71 -18.70 -2.92
C ILE A 861 -1.37 -19.03 -2.29
N GLY A 862 -0.51 -19.81 -2.96
CA GLY A 862 0.79 -20.20 -2.44
C GLY A 862 1.22 -21.59 -2.90
N PRO A 863 2.14 -22.26 -2.20
CA PRO A 863 2.57 -23.60 -2.59
C PRO A 863 1.39 -24.58 -2.52
N LYS A 864 1.51 -25.69 -3.26
CA LYS A 864 0.50 -26.76 -3.27
C LYS A 864 0.18 -27.22 -1.84
N VAL A 865 -1.05 -26.97 -1.41
CA VAL A 865 -1.57 -27.44 -0.12
C VAL A 865 -1.75 -28.95 -0.21
N LYS A 866 -1.10 -29.69 0.70
CA LYS A 866 -1.15 -31.15 0.76
C LYS A 866 -2.41 -31.66 1.45
#